data_AF-A0A7X8XYY9-F1
#
_entry.id   AF-A0A7X8XYY9-F1
#
_cell.length_a   1.000
_cell.length_b   1.000
_cell.length_c   1.000
_cell.angle_alpha   90.00
_cell.angle_beta   90.00
_cell.angle_gamma   90.00
#
_symmetry.space_group_name_H-M   'P 1'
#
loop_
_entity.id
_entity.type
_entity.pdbx_description
1 polymer ?
#
loop_
_entity_poly.entity_id
_entity_poly.type
_entity_poly.pdbx_seq_one_letter_code
_entity_poly.pdbx_strand_id
1 'polypeptide(L)'
;MLLRRPLTRFAPVLLALALLLLVPASSPAGPDGVQTMPSSELRPGMRGYGLTVFKGTQVTRFPITVLGVARGHLSGSDMVLIRVDGGHLVEQGIGIVAGMSGSPVYVQERLIGAISYGWGFSKVPIGGVTPIHDMMAELPGPLPPAFQPPPWGAVGRLETPLTLGGRTYREVRISPQPEGVPGPALELSPLGTLLQTSGLDQGAIRRLNQSLKNLPVQAVQGFQGQRPQSGIPTMVPGSAVGVPLLTGDIEVAATGTLTWRKGNSILAFGHPLAQLGEVNLPLSAAYIHTVLPSYQMSFKMASQLGLIGEMSRDRLWAIGGRLHAPVSMLPVRLVVHDTARGKSRTWNLRAAQQRYLTPAVLSAATSYTVGHMSADLQASTARLSMKIQPQGQAPLELEDLVTGAGLADRVANHIESVLSRLLNNSFQPLRLESVQIEATIVPRPLQASIERIYSDRTEYHPGETVRLGLVLKPYDQAPQVRELTLALPRDARPGKVKIGVAARGSLPELLQALTIQEPAPSDLPSLLNQLQQETRGGDLAVRMVLPGQGLRMGPHSLPLLPASWRQALGASNQSHLTSSIEVLRSEISTPWALRGKALLEVELKSLEAPVEPKPQDSKPPSPVADLPTEGHCWTLKGSSPGGEFLGAALDATGALTAGPPLESLWKSSDELVLSLADGPGEALLAGMAGNGQVLRLLPGREATVFGHTGSAAVLSLVRSGGGIWGGTAPEGSLVRWDLEGRPTLRVRLPGAYVWALTPAPEGGVYAAVGLPGSVHLVEASGRMRTLWNGPAQHVRGLALLRDGRLLVATSQAGRLLRLDPTSGKVETLFHSPSPDLEAVAISGPHAWVATEDSLYRVPLEAGAVQRFTPGPCPTLCLMGDGEGGVWAGQTDGSIARVPASGEILRVPASSKRPVLALLAEEQGVLAARSFPVEILRLGQGLGRSEYLSPVLDAGSPSRWGQIRWLGVPGTRSPAALRTRSGPTSAPDEHWSPWSETLGRSTGANVPSPPDRFLQVGLRLEPDLPTPLRIQSLQVGFSALPGPLAVHWVEPQGSERWSGARTLKWRLAQGDPSRVSCDVEISSDGGVTWTSLISNRPFKGRDETLELNSSRFGDGTHRLRLAAWDRQDPSATRVEALSGAFLLANAKARISWLSKAGAGSLRGRISLPVAAVREVHFRHSSSAGWLPATPVDGLFDSNLEEFELPAGKWTRLEIRVKDEAGNETTVSGPSRWGSPTPGEAP
;
A
#
# COMPACT_ATOMS: atom_id res chain seq x y z
N MET A 1 70.28 4.44 53.83
CA MET A 1 70.26 4.29 55.30
C MET A 1 69.27 3.19 55.63
N LEU A 2 69.73 2.01 56.03
CA LEU A 2 70.06 1.68 57.43
C LEU A 2 68.80 1.76 58.31
N LEU A 3 68.40 0.78 59.13
CA LEU A 3 68.83 -0.60 59.38
C LEU A 3 67.92 -1.12 60.53
N ARG A 4 67.77 -2.45 60.61
CA ARG A 4 67.70 -3.28 61.86
C ARG A 4 66.56 -3.10 62.90
N ARG A 5 65.66 -4.10 62.90
CA ARG A 5 65.39 -5.17 63.93
C ARG A 5 66.07 -5.02 65.32
N PRO A 6 65.49 -5.47 66.48
CA PRO A 6 65.11 -6.89 66.70
C PRO A 6 63.98 -7.28 67.70
N LEU A 7 63.44 -8.49 67.43
CA LEU A 7 63.05 -9.64 68.28
C LEU A 7 62.67 -9.47 69.77
N THR A 8 61.48 -9.95 70.16
CA THR A 8 61.25 -11.23 70.90
C THR A 8 59.94 -11.21 71.70
N ARG A 9 59.01 -12.10 71.35
CA ARG A 9 58.15 -12.92 72.24
C ARG A 9 57.15 -13.68 71.34
N PHE A 10 56.71 -14.85 71.81
CA PHE A 10 55.85 -15.85 71.14
C PHE A 10 56.56 -16.97 70.37
N ALA A 11 57.31 -17.78 71.12
CA ALA A 11 57.81 -19.09 70.70
C ALA A 11 56.88 -20.32 70.97
N PRO A 12 55.64 -20.26 71.51
CA PRO A 12 54.81 -21.47 71.63
C PRO A 12 53.78 -21.65 70.50
N VAL A 13 53.63 -20.70 69.57
CA VAL A 13 52.59 -20.76 68.50
C VAL A 13 53.04 -21.61 67.30
N LEU A 14 54.33 -21.86 67.11
CA LEU A 14 54.87 -22.57 65.95
C LEU A 14 54.79 -24.10 66.04
N LEU A 15 54.61 -24.68 67.23
CA LEU A 15 54.47 -26.14 67.38
C LEU A 15 53.02 -26.63 67.21
N ALA A 16 52.03 -25.78 67.48
CA ALA A 16 50.61 -26.08 67.21
C ALA A 16 50.26 -25.98 65.72
N LEU A 17 51.05 -25.25 64.92
CA LEU A 17 50.87 -25.13 63.47
C LEU A 17 51.42 -26.33 62.69
N ALA A 18 52.34 -27.11 63.27
CA ALA A 18 52.97 -28.25 62.60
C ALA A 18 52.16 -29.55 62.71
N LEU A 19 51.28 -29.70 63.72
CA LEU A 19 50.43 -30.89 63.88
C LEU A 19 49.05 -30.79 63.19
N LEU A 20 48.70 -29.64 62.60
CA LEU A 20 47.47 -29.48 61.79
C LEU A 20 47.69 -29.76 60.29
N LEU A 21 48.88 -30.20 59.90
CA LEU A 21 49.27 -30.49 58.49
C LEU A 21 49.11 -31.97 58.09
N LEU A 22 48.40 -32.79 58.87
CA LEU A 22 48.19 -34.23 58.59
C LEU A 22 46.71 -34.65 58.66
N VAL A 23 45.83 -33.86 58.06
CA VAL A 23 44.51 -34.34 57.61
C VAL A 23 44.45 -34.19 56.09
N PRO A 24 44.10 -35.24 55.31
CA PRO A 24 43.86 -35.07 53.89
C PRO A 24 42.54 -34.30 53.73
N ALA A 25 42.63 -32.97 53.61
CA ALA A 25 41.52 -32.16 53.14
C ALA A 25 41.32 -32.48 51.65
N SER A 26 40.30 -33.28 51.35
CA SER A 26 39.76 -33.39 50.01
C SER A 26 39.10 -32.06 49.68
N SER A 27 39.85 -31.15 49.05
CA SER A 27 39.30 -29.88 48.54
C SER A 27 38.18 -30.17 47.53
N PRO A 28 37.03 -29.48 47.59
CA PRO A 28 36.10 -29.45 46.46
C PRO A 28 36.83 -28.74 45.30
N ALA A 29 36.93 -29.42 44.16
CA ALA A 29 37.53 -28.88 42.96
C ALA A 29 36.93 -27.50 42.62
N GLY A 30 37.81 -26.53 42.37
CA GLY A 30 37.42 -25.22 41.83
C GLY A 30 36.80 -25.34 40.42
N PRO A 31 36.06 -24.33 39.97
CA PRO A 31 35.26 -24.38 38.75
C PRO A 31 36.10 -24.06 37.51
N ASP A 32 36.84 -25.03 36.98
CA ASP A 32 37.34 -24.98 35.61
C ASP A 32 37.46 -26.39 35.03
N GLY A 33 36.69 -26.65 33.96
CA GLY A 33 36.79 -27.88 33.16
C GLY A 33 36.10 -29.10 33.78
N VAL A 34 34.77 -29.03 33.97
CA VAL A 34 33.98 -30.25 34.26
C VAL A 34 34.15 -31.22 33.08
N GLN A 35 34.74 -32.39 33.34
CA GLN A 35 34.84 -33.44 32.32
C GLN A 35 33.44 -33.88 31.91
N THR A 36 33.16 -33.93 30.62
CA THR A 36 31.87 -34.39 30.08
C THR A 36 31.95 -35.86 29.67
N MET A 37 30.81 -36.55 29.69
CA MET A 37 30.67 -37.92 29.16
C MET A 37 29.55 -37.94 28.11
N PRO A 38 29.81 -38.42 26.88
CA PRO A 38 28.81 -38.51 25.83
C PRO A 38 27.82 -39.64 26.10
N SER A 39 26.59 -39.50 25.57
CA SER A 39 25.52 -40.50 25.69
C SER A 39 25.89 -41.87 25.11
N SER A 40 26.84 -41.94 24.17
CA SER A 40 27.36 -43.18 23.59
C SER A 40 28.09 -44.08 24.58
N GLU A 41 28.65 -43.52 25.65
CA GLU A 41 29.36 -44.27 26.70
C GLU A 41 28.41 -44.81 27.78
N LEU A 42 27.17 -44.30 27.85
CA LEU A 42 26.21 -44.66 28.91
C LEU A 42 25.57 -46.03 28.67
N ARG A 43 25.38 -46.79 29.76
CA ARG A 43 24.70 -48.09 29.75
C ARG A 43 23.68 -48.17 30.89
N PRO A 44 22.56 -48.91 30.71
CA PRO A 44 21.64 -49.22 31.81
C PRO A 44 22.37 -49.80 33.03
N GLY A 45 21.97 -49.37 34.23
CA GLY A 45 22.53 -49.82 35.50
C GLY A 45 23.72 -49.01 36.02
N MET A 46 24.30 -48.12 35.20
CA MET A 46 25.34 -47.20 35.67
C MET A 46 24.83 -46.31 36.80
N ARG A 47 25.60 -46.20 37.89
CA ARG A 47 25.27 -45.35 39.04
C ARG A 47 25.95 -43.99 38.94
N GLY A 48 25.28 -42.98 39.44
CA GLY A 48 25.74 -41.60 39.42
C GLY A 48 25.12 -40.76 40.52
N TYR A 49 25.18 -39.45 40.35
CA TYR A 49 24.51 -38.51 41.24
C TYR A 49 24.06 -37.25 40.50
N GLY A 50 23.06 -36.55 41.05
CA GLY A 50 22.69 -35.21 40.62
C GLY A 50 22.90 -34.17 41.71
N LEU A 51 22.93 -32.89 41.33
CA LEU A 51 23.04 -31.75 42.26
C LEU A 51 21.84 -30.80 42.11
N THR A 52 21.25 -30.38 43.21
CA THR A 52 20.16 -29.38 43.20
C THR A 52 19.97 -28.72 44.57
N VAL A 53 19.26 -27.60 44.63
CA VAL A 53 18.83 -26.98 45.91
C VAL A 53 17.41 -27.41 46.26
N PHE A 54 17.22 -28.04 47.42
CA PHE A 54 15.88 -28.37 47.96
C PHE A 54 15.38 -27.37 49.01
N LYS A 55 16.30 -26.69 49.70
CA LYS A 55 15.99 -25.68 50.72
C LYS A 55 17.14 -24.67 50.83
N GLY A 56 16.80 -23.40 51.03
CA GLY A 56 17.75 -22.29 51.11
C GLY A 56 18.47 -22.04 49.79
N THR A 57 19.78 -21.91 49.88
CA THR A 57 20.72 -21.78 48.74
C THR A 57 21.71 -22.95 48.67
N GLN A 58 21.58 -23.93 49.55
CA GLN A 58 22.54 -25.03 49.69
C GLN A 58 22.35 -26.09 48.60
N VAL A 59 23.38 -26.28 47.79
CA VAL A 59 23.41 -27.36 46.78
C VAL A 59 23.57 -28.70 47.48
N THR A 60 22.67 -29.64 47.18
CA THR A 60 22.59 -30.97 47.78
C THR A 60 22.79 -32.03 46.70
N ARG A 61 23.52 -33.10 47.03
CA ARG A 61 23.77 -34.26 46.17
C ARG A 61 22.70 -35.34 46.38
N PHE A 62 22.19 -35.94 45.30
CA PHE A 62 21.25 -37.07 45.36
C PHE A 62 21.70 -38.22 44.43
N PRO A 63 21.58 -39.49 44.84
CA PRO A 63 22.02 -40.64 44.04
C PRO A 63 21.04 -40.94 42.90
N ILE A 64 21.56 -41.39 41.76
CA ILE A 64 20.78 -41.80 40.58
C ILE A 64 21.30 -43.09 39.97
N THR A 65 20.44 -43.76 39.20
CA THR A 65 20.77 -44.89 38.34
C THR A 65 20.30 -44.60 36.91
N VAL A 66 21.16 -44.85 35.92
CA VAL A 66 20.81 -44.78 34.50
C VAL A 66 19.92 -45.97 34.13
N LEU A 67 18.72 -45.70 33.64
CA LEU A 67 17.77 -46.72 33.19
C LEU A 67 18.00 -47.13 31.73
N GLY A 68 18.47 -46.20 30.90
CA GLY A 68 18.78 -46.44 29.49
C GLY A 68 18.93 -45.15 28.68
N VAL A 69 19.32 -45.30 27.42
CA VAL A 69 19.45 -44.19 26.46
C VAL A 69 18.44 -44.40 25.33
N ALA A 70 17.64 -43.38 25.05
CA ALA A 70 16.76 -43.34 23.90
C ALA A 70 17.52 -42.65 22.74
N ARG A 71 17.83 -43.40 21.67
CA ARG A 71 18.65 -42.93 20.54
C ARG A 71 17.83 -42.22 19.48
N GLY A 72 18.43 -41.21 18.83
CA GLY A 72 17.86 -40.55 17.65
C GLY A 72 16.54 -39.82 17.94
N HIS A 73 16.37 -39.36 19.18
CA HIS A 73 15.23 -38.57 19.62
C HIS A 73 15.35 -37.12 19.10
N LEU A 74 14.24 -36.35 19.05
CA LEU A 74 14.25 -34.92 18.67
C LEU A 74 15.21 -34.55 17.50
N SER A 75 15.01 -35.12 16.30
CA SER A 75 15.86 -34.89 15.11
C SER A 75 17.33 -35.32 15.24
N GLY A 76 17.61 -36.38 16.01
CA GLY A 76 18.90 -37.06 16.01
C GLY A 76 19.70 -36.98 17.31
N SER A 77 19.25 -36.21 18.31
CA SER A 77 19.86 -36.13 19.64
C SER A 77 19.37 -37.24 20.57
N ASP A 78 20.17 -37.61 21.56
CA ASP A 78 19.81 -38.68 22.50
C ASP A 78 19.05 -38.14 23.73
N MET A 79 18.35 -39.01 24.44
CA MET A 79 17.83 -38.71 25.78
C MET A 79 18.24 -39.80 26.77
N VAL A 80 18.79 -39.40 27.92
CA VAL A 80 19.21 -40.35 28.96
C VAL A 80 18.10 -40.46 30.00
N LEU A 81 17.58 -41.68 30.22
CA LEU A 81 16.62 -41.95 31.28
C LEU A 81 17.34 -42.28 32.58
N ILE A 82 16.94 -41.63 33.67
CA ILE A 82 17.46 -41.88 35.01
C ILE A 82 16.33 -42.15 35.99
N ARG A 83 16.65 -42.84 37.08
CA ARG A 83 15.86 -42.90 38.31
C ARG A 83 16.65 -42.29 39.45
N VAL A 84 16.01 -41.47 40.27
CA VAL A 84 16.58 -41.00 41.54
C VAL A 84 16.36 -42.08 42.60
N ASP A 85 17.43 -42.56 43.21
CA ASP A 85 17.37 -43.72 44.13
C ASP A 85 17.32 -43.31 45.61
N GLY A 86 17.48 -42.03 45.94
CA GLY A 86 17.46 -41.55 47.33
C GLY A 86 17.43 -40.02 47.47
N GLY A 87 17.37 -39.54 48.71
CA GLY A 87 17.26 -38.12 49.06
C GLY A 87 15.82 -37.60 49.06
N HIS A 88 15.69 -36.27 49.07
CA HIS A 88 14.43 -35.57 49.37
C HIS A 88 13.22 -36.03 48.53
N LEU A 89 13.40 -36.35 47.25
CA LEU A 89 12.30 -36.82 46.39
C LEU A 89 11.76 -38.19 46.80
N VAL A 90 12.67 -39.14 47.10
CA VAL A 90 12.31 -40.51 47.47
C VAL A 90 11.71 -40.56 48.87
N GLU A 91 12.28 -39.80 49.81
CA GLU A 91 11.77 -39.67 51.18
C GLU A 91 10.35 -39.10 51.24
N GLN A 92 10.01 -38.19 50.31
CA GLN A 92 8.69 -37.57 50.22
C GLN A 92 7.73 -38.33 49.29
N GLY A 93 8.18 -39.43 48.65
CA GLY A 93 7.37 -40.23 47.74
C GLY A 93 6.86 -39.47 46.50
N ILE A 94 7.66 -38.53 45.98
CA ILE A 94 7.30 -37.63 44.88
C ILE A 94 8.20 -37.83 43.67
N GLY A 95 7.67 -37.56 42.48
CA GLY A 95 8.42 -37.59 41.22
C GLY A 95 9.42 -36.43 41.06
N ILE A 96 10.00 -36.29 39.86
CA ILE A 96 10.84 -35.12 39.53
C ILE A 96 9.98 -33.84 39.60
N VAL A 97 10.45 -32.82 40.32
CA VAL A 97 9.68 -31.59 40.57
C VAL A 97 10.06 -30.43 39.65
N ALA A 98 9.10 -29.57 39.31
CA ALA A 98 9.38 -28.33 38.58
C ALA A 98 10.31 -27.40 39.39
N GLY A 99 11.30 -26.82 38.71
CA GLY A 99 12.43 -26.13 39.35
C GLY A 99 13.68 -26.99 39.57
N MET A 100 13.62 -28.32 39.34
CA MET A 100 14.81 -29.17 39.19
C MET A 100 15.36 -29.17 37.76
N SER A 101 14.66 -28.57 36.81
CA SER A 101 15.17 -28.39 35.44
C SER A 101 16.55 -27.73 35.47
N GLY A 102 17.53 -28.35 34.81
CA GLY A 102 18.92 -27.91 34.83
C GLY A 102 19.77 -28.51 35.96
N SER A 103 19.24 -29.44 36.76
CA SER A 103 20.03 -30.12 37.78
C SER A 103 21.08 -31.00 37.09
N PRO A 104 22.39 -30.73 37.26
CA PRO A 104 23.42 -31.48 36.56
C PRO A 104 23.51 -32.91 37.09
N VAL A 105 23.74 -33.86 36.18
CA VAL A 105 23.86 -35.28 36.47
C VAL A 105 25.25 -35.78 36.10
N TYR A 106 25.87 -36.52 37.00
CA TYR A 106 27.22 -37.02 36.89
C TYR A 106 27.26 -38.54 36.99
N VAL A 107 28.06 -39.17 36.12
CA VAL A 107 28.41 -40.59 36.16
C VAL A 107 29.93 -40.67 36.11
N GLN A 108 30.53 -41.39 37.06
CA GLN A 108 32.00 -41.45 37.22
C GLN A 108 32.64 -40.04 37.30
N GLU A 109 32.02 -39.13 38.06
CA GLU A 109 32.46 -37.73 38.21
C GLU A 109 32.50 -36.90 36.89
N ARG A 110 31.98 -37.44 35.78
CA ARG A 110 31.84 -36.75 34.49
C ARG A 110 30.38 -36.31 34.29
N LEU A 111 30.18 -35.06 33.88
CA LEU A 111 28.86 -34.49 33.59
C LEU A 111 28.28 -35.12 32.33
N ILE A 112 27.10 -35.73 32.46
CA ILE A 112 26.41 -36.36 31.33
C ILE A 112 25.32 -35.45 30.73
N GLY A 113 24.83 -34.49 31.51
CA GLY A 113 23.71 -33.63 31.12
C GLY A 113 22.98 -33.02 32.32
N ALA A 114 21.78 -32.50 32.07
CA ALA A 114 20.88 -32.03 33.12
C ALA A 114 19.49 -32.64 33.03
N ILE A 115 18.82 -32.74 34.18
CA ILE A 115 17.41 -33.15 34.27
C ILE A 115 16.53 -32.10 33.58
N SER A 116 15.62 -32.57 32.72
CA SER A 116 14.82 -31.73 31.81
C SER A 116 13.36 -32.16 31.73
N TYR A 117 13.13 -33.46 31.81
CA TYR A 117 11.81 -34.09 31.63
C TYR A 117 11.44 -34.89 32.86
N GLY A 118 10.16 -34.92 33.18
CA GLY A 118 9.58 -35.72 34.26
C GLY A 118 8.43 -36.57 33.75
N TRP A 119 8.04 -37.57 34.54
CA TRP A 119 6.89 -38.41 34.24
C TRP A 119 5.66 -37.97 35.05
N GLY A 120 4.63 -37.50 34.35
CA GLY A 120 3.34 -37.15 34.95
C GLY A 120 2.71 -38.33 35.70
N PHE A 121 2.22 -38.09 36.91
CA PHE A 121 1.54 -39.06 37.78
C PHE A 121 2.39 -40.19 38.40
N SER A 122 3.71 -40.22 38.17
CA SER A 122 4.60 -41.21 38.82
C SER A 122 5.01 -40.79 40.24
N LYS A 123 4.85 -41.71 41.21
CA LYS A 123 5.46 -41.59 42.55
C LYS A 123 6.93 -42.01 42.59
N VAL A 124 7.42 -42.62 41.52
CA VAL A 124 8.84 -42.98 41.36
C VAL A 124 9.53 -41.85 40.59
N PRO A 125 10.61 -41.24 41.12
CA PRO A 125 11.29 -40.11 40.49
C PRO A 125 12.14 -40.55 39.30
N ILE A 126 11.47 -40.73 38.16
CA ILE A 126 12.08 -41.02 36.86
C ILE A 126 12.15 -39.72 36.06
N GLY A 127 13.32 -39.42 35.51
CA GLY A 127 13.57 -38.20 34.76
C GLY A 127 14.28 -38.47 33.44
N GLY A 128 14.02 -37.61 32.45
CA GLY A 128 14.80 -37.50 31.23
C GLY A 128 15.86 -36.42 31.36
N VAL A 129 17.10 -36.78 30.99
CA VAL A 129 18.26 -35.90 31.02
C VAL A 129 18.62 -35.49 29.60
N THR A 130 18.68 -34.17 29.35
CA THR A 130 19.22 -33.62 28.10
C THR A 130 20.74 -33.77 28.14
N PRO A 131 21.37 -34.42 27.15
CA PRO A 131 22.82 -34.63 27.15
C PRO A 131 23.60 -33.30 27.12
N ILE A 132 24.72 -33.27 27.83
CA ILE A 132 25.54 -32.05 27.97
C ILE A 132 26.06 -31.52 26.63
N HIS A 133 26.36 -32.42 25.68
CA HIS A 133 26.90 -32.04 24.37
C HIS A 133 25.88 -31.28 23.52
N ASP A 134 24.59 -31.63 23.62
CA ASP A 134 23.50 -30.88 22.98
C ASP A 134 23.32 -29.51 23.66
N MET A 135 23.34 -29.47 24.99
CA MET A 135 23.20 -28.21 25.75
C MET A 135 24.33 -27.21 25.46
N MET A 136 25.54 -27.69 25.15
CA MET A 136 26.69 -26.85 24.81
C MET A 136 26.49 -25.99 23.56
N ALA A 137 25.57 -26.37 22.66
CA ALA A 137 25.17 -25.55 21.52
C ALA A 137 24.57 -24.19 21.94
N GLU A 138 24.08 -24.08 23.18
CA GLU A 138 23.43 -22.87 23.70
C GLU A 138 24.38 -21.91 24.42
N LEU A 139 25.69 -22.18 24.38
CA LEU A 139 26.67 -21.25 24.91
C LEU A 139 26.73 -19.94 24.10
N PRO A 140 27.06 -18.80 24.74
CA PRO A 140 27.22 -17.52 24.05
C PRO A 140 28.41 -17.55 23.06
N GLY A 141 28.21 -17.27 21.75
CA GLY A 141 29.26 -17.31 20.70
C GLY A 141 28.73 -17.21 19.24
N PRO A 142 29.58 -17.23 18.19
CA PRO A 142 29.14 -17.30 16.79
C PRO A 142 28.30 -18.55 16.54
N LEU A 143 27.19 -18.41 15.80
CA LEU A 143 26.25 -19.49 15.55
C LEU A 143 26.86 -20.55 14.62
N PRO A 144 26.79 -21.85 14.96
CA PRO A 144 26.87 -22.89 13.93
C PRO A 144 25.65 -22.77 12.97
N PRO A 145 25.78 -23.22 11.70
CA PRO A 145 24.74 -23.06 10.68
C PRO A 145 23.40 -23.70 11.09
N ALA A 146 22.32 -23.10 10.58
CA ALA A 146 20.93 -23.26 10.98
C ALA A 146 20.51 -24.70 11.34
N PHE A 147 20.14 -24.90 12.61
CA PHE A 147 19.39 -26.08 13.05
C PHE A 147 17.90 -25.75 12.96
N GLN A 148 17.14 -26.52 12.16
CA GLN A 148 15.69 -26.36 12.07
C GLN A 148 15.03 -26.89 13.36
N PRO A 149 14.07 -26.16 13.96
CA PRO A 149 13.37 -26.65 15.14
C PRO A 149 12.52 -27.89 14.79
N PRO A 150 12.54 -28.96 15.62
CA PRO A 150 11.78 -30.16 15.35
C PRO A 150 10.27 -29.97 15.60
N PRO A 151 9.41 -30.73 14.93
CA PRO A 151 8.00 -30.85 15.30
C PRO A 151 7.87 -31.55 16.67
N TRP A 152 6.92 -31.06 17.48
CA TRP A 152 6.56 -31.68 18.76
C TRP A 152 5.98 -33.09 18.51
N GLY A 153 6.32 -34.07 19.36
CA GLY A 153 5.79 -35.45 19.27
C GLY A 153 6.77 -36.52 18.75
N ALA A 154 8.07 -36.22 18.66
CA ALA A 154 9.08 -37.21 18.27
C ALA A 154 9.11 -38.43 19.22
N VAL A 155 9.22 -39.63 18.66
CA VAL A 155 9.32 -40.90 19.38
C VAL A 155 10.75 -41.42 19.25
N GLY A 156 11.44 -41.63 20.38
CA GLY A 156 12.77 -42.25 20.43
C GLY A 156 12.67 -43.72 20.82
N ARG A 157 13.50 -44.59 20.22
CA ARG A 157 13.58 -46.01 20.60
C ARG A 157 14.60 -46.22 21.73
N LEU A 158 14.23 -47.02 22.72
CA LEU A 158 15.14 -47.43 23.79
C LEU A 158 16.11 -48.50 23.28
N GLU A 159 17.38 -48.38 23.63
CA GLU A 159 18.39 -49.41 23.34
C GLU A 159 18.04 -50.76 23.99
N THR A 160 17.42 -50.71 25.18
CA THR A 160 16.97 -51.89 25.94
C THR A 160 15.55 -51.64 26.44
N PRO A 161 14.62 -52.62 26.30
CA PRO A 161 13.27 -52.48 26.84
C PRO A 161 13.28 -52.22 28.35
N LEU A 162 12.55 -51.20 28.79
CA LEU A 162 12.48 -50.79 30.18
C LEU A 162 11.20 -51.33 30.82
N THR A 163 11.32 -52.12 31.91
CA THR A 163 10.15 -52.63 32.64
C THR A 163 9.92 -51.84 33.92
N LEU A 164 8.76 -51.17 34.03
CA LEU A 164 8.35 -50.37 35.18
C LEU A 164 6.91 -50.72 35.56
N GLY A 165 6.65 -50.98 36.85
CA GLY A 165 5.29 -51.24 37.34
C GLY A 165 4.56 -52.40 36.64
N GLY A 166 5.29 -53.43 36.20
CA GLY A 166 4.73 -54.58 35.47
C GLY A 166 4.47 -54.36 33.98
N ARG A 167 4.85 -53.20 33.42
CA ARG A 167 4.73 -52.87 31.99
C ARG A 167 6.10 -52.68 31.34
N THR A 168 6.26 -53.14 30.11
CA THR A 168 7.51 -53.02 29.34
C THR A 168 7.35 -51.95 28.26
N TYR A 169 8.25 -50.97 28.30
CA TYR A 169 8.34 -49.86 27.36
C TYR A 169 9.50 -50.07 26.40
N ARG A 170 9.29 -49.82 25.11
CA ARG A 170 10.31 -49.92 24.03
C ARG A 170 10.64 -48.58 23.39
N GLU A 171 9.79 -47.59 23.62
CA GLU A 171 9.88 -46.26 23.03
C GLU A 171 9.71 -45.20 24.12
N VAL A 172 10.14 -43.97 23.83
CA VAL A 172 9.91 -42.79 24.67
C VAL A 172 9.35 -41.67 23.81
N ARG A 173 8.27 -41.04 24.25
CA ARG A 173 7.60 -39.93 23.57
C ARG A 173 7.61 -38.71 24.46
N ILE A 174 7.99 -37.55 23.93
CA ILE A 174 7.79 -36.27 24.62
C ILE A 174 6.43 -35.72 24.22
N SER A 175 5.55 -35.51 25.20
CA SER A 175 4.25 -34.86 24.99
C SER A 175 4.09 -33.65 25.93
N PRO A 176 3.66 -32.48 25.44
CA PRO A 176 3.32 -31.34 26.30
C PRO A 176 2.10 -31.61 27.18
N GLN A 177 1.19 -32.50 26.74
CA GLN A 177 0.05 -32.99 27.50
C GLN A 177 0.03 -34.52 27.39
N PRO A 178 0.59 -35.26 28.36
CA PRO A 178 0.55 -36.71 28.33
C PRO A 178 -0.90 -37.18 28.44
N GLU A 179 -1.41 -37.83 27.38
CA GLU A 179 -2.79 -38.32 27.31
C GLU A 179 -2.97 -39.64 28.09
N GLY A 180 -1.87 -40.23 28.58
CA GLY A 180 -1.91 -41.46 29.36
C GLY A 180 -2.31 -42.68 28.53
N VAL A 181 -2.15 -42.61 27.20
CA VAL A 181 -2.59 -43.64 26.27
C VAL A 181 -1.83 -44.95 26.54
N PRO A 182 -2.51 -46.11 26.68
CA PRO A 182 -1.85 -47.40 26.78
C PRO A 182 -1.09 -47.70 25.47
N GLY A 183 0.24 -47.83 25.54
CA GLY A 183 1.08 -48.12 24.37
C GLY A 183 2.51 -48.53 24.73
N PRO A 184 3.35 -48.89 23.73
CA PRO A 184 4.74 -49.30 23.95
C PRO A 184 5.69 -48.14 24.29
N ALA A 185 5.20 -46.90 24.25
CA ALA A 185 5.97 -45.68 24.49
C ALA A 185 5.79 -45.17 25.93
N LEU A 186 6.89 -44.86 26.60
CA LEU A 186 6.92 -44.11 27.85
C LEU A 186 6.72 -42.63 27.54
N GLU A 187 5.62 -42.03 27.98
CA GLU A 187 5.36 -40.60 27.77
C GLU A 187 6.01 -39.74 28.86
N LEU A 188 6.91 -38.85 28.45
CA LEU A 188 7.52 -37.83 29.30
C LEU A 188 7.00 -36.45 28.91
N SER A 189 6.87 -35.56 29.89
CA SER A 189 6.54 -34.16 29.66
C SER A 189 7.74 -33.28 30.04
N PRO A 190 7.98 -32.16 29.33
CA PRO A 190 8.89 -31.13 29.82
C PRO A 190 8.50 -30.77 31.25
N LEU A 191 9.48 -30.55 32.12
CA LEU A 191 9.19 -29.95 33.42
C LEU A 191 8.65 -28.55 33.15
N GLY A 192 7.32 -28.38 33.24
CA GLY A 192 6.66 -27.13 32.85
C GLY A 192 7.35 -25.94 33.51
N THR A 193 7.72 -24.93 32.71
CA THR A 193 8.36 -23.74 33.27
C THR A 193 7.32 -22.93 34.02
N LEU A 194 7.28 -23.10 35.34
CA LEU A 194 6.39 -22.37 36.20
C LEU A 194 6.91 -20.94 36.42
N LEU A 195 6.09 -19.96 36.05
CA LEU A 195 6.30 -18.57 36.43
C LEU A 195 5.66 -18.35 37.79
N GLN A 196 6.50 -18.24 38.82
CA GLN A 196 6.02 -17.96 40.16
C GLN A 196 5.72 -16.48 40.28
N THR A 197 4.54 -16.18 40.81
CA THR A 197 4.02 -14.81 40.91
C THR A 197 3.85 -14.40 42.37
N SER A 198 4.38 -13.24 42.74
CA SER A 198 4.15 -12.62 44.05
C SER A 198 3.52 -11.25 43.84
N GLY A 199 2.52 -10.92 44.65
CA GLY A 199 1.75 -9.68 44.51
C GLY A 199 0.70 -9.69 43.38
N LEU A 200 0.45 -10.83 42.71
CA LEU A 200 -0.72 -11.02 41.84
C LEU A 200 -1.79 -11.86 42.54
N ASP A 201 -3.05 -11.58 42.23
CA ASP A 201 -4.20 -12.40 42.64
C ASP A 201 -4.55 -13.47 41.60
N GLN A 202 -5.51 -14.33 41.92
CA GLN A 202 -5.95 -15.42 41.03
C GLN A 202 -6.55 -14.91 39.71
N GLY A 203 -7.15 -13.71 39.69
CA GLY A 203 -7.69 -13.09 38.48
C GLY A 203 -6.58 -12.71 37.51
N ALA A 204 -5.58 -11.99 38.00
CA ALA A 204 -4.41 -11.58 37.24
C ALA A 204 -3.55 -12.78 36.78
N ILE A 205 -3.43 -13.84 37.59
CA ILE A 205 -2.74 -15.08 37.19
C ILE A 205 -3.47 -15.78 36.03
N ARG A 206 -4.81 -15.89 36.08
CA ARG A 206 -5.60 -16.45 34.97
C ARG A 206 -5.41 -15.64 33.69
N ARG A 207 -5.43 -14.32 33.79
CA ARG A 207 -5.13 -13.41 32.67
C ARG A 207 -3.72 -13.64 32.12
N LEU A 208 -2.71 -13.70 32.98
CA LEU A 208 -1.34 -13.93 32.56
C LEU A 208 -1.22 -15.26 31.80
N ASN A 209 -1.83 -16.33 32.31
CA ASN A 209 -1.90 -17.61 31.61
C ASN A 209 -2.65 -17.53 30.27
N GLN A 210 -3.70 -16.71 30.18
CA GLN A 210 -4.42 -16.50 28.93
C GLN A 210 -3.55 -15.80 27.87
N SER A 211 -2.77 -14.78 28.25
CA SER A 211 -1.82 -14.10 27.35
C SER A 211 -0.65 -15.03 26.97
N LEU A 212 -0.27 -15.95 27.85
CA LEU A 212 0.85 -16.89 27.64
C LEU A 212 0.44 -18.24 27.04
N LYS A 213 -0.83 -18.45 26.67
CA LYS A 213 -1.38 -19.76 26.25
C LYS A 213 -0.64 -20.46 25.11
N ASN A 214 0.07 -19.70 24.27
CA ASN A 214 0.82 -20.21 23.11
C ASN A 214 2.31 -20.45 23.43
N LEU A 215 2.73 -20.22 24.67
CA LEU A 215 4.09 -20.43 25.15
C LEU A 215 4.11 -21.61 26.14
N PRO A 216 5.20 -22.38 26.23
CA PRO A 216 5.30 -23.54 27.12
C PRO A 216 5.61 -23.12 28.58
N VAL A 217 4.95 -22.07 29.06
CA VAL A 217 5.11 -21.50 30.40
C VAL A 217 3.75 -21.41 31.08
N GLN A 218 3.73 -21.55 32.40
CA GLN A 218 2.50 -21.43 33.18
C GLN A 218 2.73 -20.60 34.44
N ALA A 219 1.96 -19.54 34.60
CA ALA A 219 1.95 -18.74 35.82
C ALA A 219 1.18 -19.45 36.93
N VAL A 220 1.78 -19.46 38.11
CA VAL A 220 1.21 -20.02 39.34
C VAL A 220 1.40 -19.05 40.49
N GLN A 221 0.59 -19.19 41.53
CA GLN A 221 0.76 -18.43 42.76
C GLN A 221 2.12 -18.81 43.39
N GLY A 222 2.99 -17.82 43.55
CA GLY A 222 4.25 -17.93 44.28
C GLY A 222 4.09 -17.52 45.74
N PHE A 223 5.20 -17.59 46.48
CA PHE A 223 5.24 -17.24 47.90
C PHE A 223 5.63 -15.76 48.09
N GLN A 224 4.77 -15.01 48.78
CA GLN A 224 5.04 -13.62 49.19
C GLN A 224 5.59 -13.62 50.62
N GLY A 225 6.85 -14.03 50.78
CA GLY A 225 7.56 -14.03 52.06
C GLY A 225 8.52 -12.85 52.20
N GLN A 226 8.94 -12.54 53.44
CA GLN A 226 10.09 -11.67 53.65
C GLN A 226 11.31 -12.25 52.93
N ARG A 227 11.91 -11.46 52.06
CA ARG A 227 13.13 -11.83 51.34
C ARG A 227 14.22 -12.15 52.37
N PRO A 228 14.83 -13.35 52.33
CA PRO A 228 15.92 -13.67 53.25
C PRO A 228 17.06 -12.65 53.08
N GLN A 229 17.60 -12.12 54.17
CA GLN A 229 18.78 -11.22 54.15
C GLN A 229 20.10 -11.94 53.80
N SER A 230 20.03 -13.15 53.25
CA SER A 230 21.20 -13.86 52.75
C SER A 230 21.72 -13.17 51.49
N GLY A 231 23.01 -12.81 51.46
CA GLY A 231 23.67 -12.32 50.26
C GLY A 231 23.58 -13.31 49.08
N ILE A 232 23.88 -12.83 47.87
CA ILE A 232 23.89 -13.68 46.66
C ILE A 232 25.02 -14.72 46.80
N PRO A 233 24.72 -16.03 46.80
CA PRO A 233 25.73 -17.07 46.92
C PRO A 233 26.59 -17.15 45.65
N THR A 234 27.80 -17.72 45.76
CA THR A 234 28.60 -18.07 44.59
C THR A 234 27.86 -19.10 43.74
N MET A 235 27.60 -18.75 42.48
CA MET A 235 26.84 -19.60 41.56
C MET A 235 27.70 -20.80 41.10
N VAL A 236 27.34 -22.00 41.54
CA VAL A 236 27.99 -23.28 41.18
C VAL A 236 26.99 -24.27 40.57
N PRO A 237 27.42 -25.26 39.77
CA PRO A 237 26.51 -26.31 39.27
C PRO A 237 25.61 -26.88 40.38
N GLY A 238 24.30 -26.94 40.13
CA GLY A 238 23.26 -27.29 41.11
C GLY A 238 22.62 -26.10 41.84
N SER A 239 23.15 -24.88 41.72
CA SER A 239 22.57 -23.67 42.33
C SER A 239 21.21 -23.32 41.72
N ALA A 240 20.30 -22.75 42.52
CA ALA A 240 19.02 -22.26 42.03
C ALA A 240 19.18 -20.92 41.30
N VAL A 241 18.66 -20.86 40.07
CA VAL A 241 18.73 -19.68 39.18
C VAL A 241 17.33 -19.31 38.70
N GLY A 242 17.05 -18.01 38.65
CA GLY A 242 15.79 -17.45 38.20
C GLY A 242 15.95 -16.60 36.95
N VAL A 243 14.83 -16.45 36.23
CA VAL A 243 14.68 -15.53 35.09
C VAL A 243 13.51 -14.59 35.42
N PRO A 244 13.77 -13.41 35.99
CA PRO A 244 12.71 -12.49 36.39
C PRO A 244 12.14 -11.76 35.16
N LEU A 245 10.83 -11.86 34.97
CA LEU A 245 10.09 -11.16 33.92
C LEU A 245 9.51 -9.83 34.43
N LEU A 246 9.17 -9.78 35.72
CA LEU A 246 8.71 -8.57 36.42
C LEU A 246 9.31 -8.57 37.83
N THR A 247 9.77 -7.41 38.29
CA THR A 247 10.30 -7.21 39.65
C THR A 247 9.83 -5.88 40.22
N GLY A 248 9.92 -5.70 41.54
CA GLY A 248 9.47 -4.49 42.25
C GLY A 248 8.33 -4.84 43.20
N ASP A 249 7.26 -4.05 43.18
CA ASP A 249 6.06 -4.31 43.99
C ASP A 249 5.30 -5.59 43.59
N ILE A 250 5.53 -6.08 42.37
CA ILE A 250 4.99 -7.34 41.84
C ILE A 250 6.17 -8.11 41.24
N GLU A 251 6.28 -9.40 41.55
CA GLU A 251 7.31 -10.26 40.98
C GLU A 251 6.69 -11.38 40.14
N VAL A 252 7.29 -11.62 38.99
CA VAL A 252 7.00 -12.76 38.12
C VAL A 252 8.33 -13.32 37.65
N ALA A 253 8.65 -14.56 38.00
CA ALA A 253 9.94 -15.16 37.64
C ALA A 253 9.83 -16.66 37.37
N ALA A 254 10.55 -17.13 36.35
CA ALA A 254 10.83 -18.56 36.20
C ALA A 254 11.95 -18.96 37.16
N THR A 255 11.94 -20.20 37.65
CA THR A 255 13.02 -20.75 38.49
C THR A 255 13.44 -22.12 37.99
N GLY A 256 14.75 -22.33 37.91
CA GLY A 256 15.37 -23.60 37.57
C GLY A 256 16.73 -23.74 38.26
N THR A 257 17.60 -24.55 37.67
CA THR A 257 18.90 -24.93 38.23
C THR A 257 20.02 -24.64 37.24
N LEU A 258 21.18 -24.21 37.77
CA LEU A 258 22.40 -23.99 37.02
C LEU A 258 23.06 -25.35 36.70
N THR A 259 23.17 -25.68 35.42
CA THR A 259 23.74 -26.96 34.95
C THR A 259 25.26 -26.91 34.93
N TRP A 260 25.81 -25.87 34.31
CA TRP A 260 27.23 -25.79 34.00
C TRP A 260 27.72 -24.34 34.04
N ARG A 261 28.99 -24.17 34.43
CA ARG A 261 29.66 -22.87 34.49
C ARG A 261 31.13 -23.02 34.09
N LYS A 262 31.61 -22.12 33.24
CA LYS A 262 33.04 -21.89 32.99
C LYS A 262 33.31 -20.38 32.94
N GLY A 263 34.10 -19.89 33.89
CA GLY A 263 34.23 -18.45 34.12
C GLY A 263 32.86 -17.79 34.34
N ASN A 264 32.49 -16.87 33.45
CA ASN A 264 31.20 -16.18 33.47
C ASN A 264 30.14 -16.85 32.58
N SER A 265 30.51 -17.75 31.66
CA SER A 265 29.54 -18.42 30.80
C SER A 265 28.81 -19.52 31.55
N ILE A 266 27.50 -19.57 31.39
CA ILE A 266 26.65 -20.55 32.07
C ILE A 266 25.66 -21.23 31.12
N LEU A 267 25.28 -22.45 31.50
CA LEU A 267 24.10 -23.15 31.01
C LEU A 267 23.18 -23.41 32.20
N ALA A 268 21.91 -23.11 32.04
CA ALA A 268 20.89 -23.35 33.03
C ALA A 268 19.65 -23.91 32.33
N PHE A 269 18.80 -24.56 33.12
CA PHE A 269 17.62 -25.30 32.64
C PHE A 269 18.03 -26.46 31.72
N GLY A 270 17.30 -27.56 31.79
CA GLY A 270 17.50 -28.71 30.91
C GLY A 270 16.71 -28.60 29.59
N HIS A 271 15.99 -27.49 29.42
CA HIS A 271 15.06 -27.22 28.32
C HIS A 271 14.93 -25.70 28.13
N PRO A 272 14.33 -25.25 27.01
CA PRO A 272 13.98 -23.85 26.80
C PRO A 272 13.04 -23.33 27.88
N LEU A 273 13.16 -22.04 28.18
CA LEU A 273 12.13 -21.29 28.88
C LEU A 273 10.86 -21.21 28.02
N ALA A 274 10.99 -20.65 26.81
CA ALA A 274 9.90 -20.50 25.85
C ALA A 274 10.36 -20.53 24.38
N GLN A 275 11.59 -20.97 24.09
CA GLN A 275 12.19 -21.00 22.74
C GLN A 275 12.23 -19.62 22.07
N LEU A 276 12.55 -18.58 22.83
CA LEU A 276 12.53 -17.19 22.35
C LEU A 276 13.69 -16.85 21.40
N GLY A 277 14.66 -17.75 21.24
CA GLY A 277 15.83 -17.58 20.38
C GLY A 277 16.92 -16.78 21.08
N GLU A 278 17.43 -15.75 20.41
CA GLU A 278 18.34 -14.80 21.03
C GLU A 278 17.57 -13.76 21.83
N VAL A 279 18.00 -13.53 23.05
CA VAL A 279 17.30 -12.69 24.02
C VAL A 279 18.30 -11.88 24.83
N ASN A 280 17.79 -10.92 25.59
CA ASN A 280 18.54 -10.22 26.63
C ASN A 280 17.63 -10.13 27.85
N LEU A 281 17.46 -11.26 28.54
CA LEU A 281 16.65 -11.33 29.77
C LEU A 281 17.56 -11.33 31.00
N PRO A 282 17.10 -10.82 32.14
CA PRO A 282 17.88 -10.89 33.37
C PRO A 282 17.99 -12.33 33.89
N LEU A 283 19.11 -12.62 34.55
CA LEU A 283 19.29 -13.78 35.43
C LEU A 283 19.35 -13.33 36.88
N SER A 284 18.79 -14.12 37.78
CA SER A 284 18.86 -13.90 39.22
C SER A 284 19.27 -15.16 39.99
N ALA A 285 19.87 -15.00 41.16
CA ALA A 285 19.96 -16.08 42.12
C ALA A 285 18.58 -16.29 42.78
N ALA A 286 18.24 -17.53 43.10
CA ALA A 286 16.98 -17.86 43.76
C ALA A 286 17.20 -18.54 45.11
N TYR A 287 16.32 -18.26 46.07
CA TYR A 287 16.22 -18.94 47.36
C TYR A 287 15.05 -19.91 47.32
N ILE A 288 15.26 -21.17 47.68
CA ILE A 288 14.21 -22.18 47.73
C ILE A 288 13.66 -22.27 49.15
N HIS A 289 12.39 -21.92 49.34
CA HIS A 289 11.74 -22.03 50.66
C HIS A 289 11.49 -23.49 51.03
N THR A 290 10.93 -24.25 50.10
CA THR A 290 10.69 -25.70 50.23
C THR A 290 10.26 -26.27 48.87
N VAL A 291 10.15 -27.60 48.80
CA VAL A 291 9.43 -28.31 47.72
C VAL A 291 7.97 -28.49 48.14
N LEU A 292 7.03 -28.16 47.26
CA LEU A 292 5.59 -28.38 47.47
C LEU A 292 5.14 -29.62 46.67
N PRO A 293 4.76 -30.72 47.34
CA PRO A 293 4.13 -31.87 46.69
C PRO A 293 2.76 -31.51 46.12
N SER A 294 2.46 -31.97 44.91
CA SER A 294 1.16 -31.75 44.26
C SER A 294 0.84 -32.91 43.31
N TYR A 295 -0.43 -33.31 43.30
CA TYR A 295 -0.96 -34.32 42.38
C TYR A 295 -0.94 -33.87 40.92
N GLN A 296 -1.08 -32.55 40.68
CA GLN A 296 -1.05 -31.99 39.34
C GLN A 296 0.39 -31.78 38.85
N MET A 297 1.21 -31.11 39.65
CA MET A 297 2.65 -30.89 39.37
C MET A 297 3.35 -30.44 40.66
N SER A 298 4.28 -31.23 41.16
CA SER A 298 5.11 -30.84 42.32
C SER A 298 6.17 -29.82 41.89
N PHE A 299 6.45 -28.80 42.71
CA PHE A 299 7.38 -27.71 42.34
C PHE A 299 8.14 -27.11 43.53
N LYS A 300 9.29 -26.47 43.25
CA LYS A 300 10.05 -25.70 44.25
C LYS A 300 9.42 -24.32 44.46
N MET A 301 9.10 -23.94 45.70
CA MET A 301 8.68 -22.57 46.02
C MET A 301 9.91 -21.69 46.20
N ALA A 302 10.04 -20.65 45.37
CA ALA A 302 11.27 -19.85 45.26
C ALA A 302 11.01 -18.34 45.32
N SER A 303 12.00 -17.61 45.83
CA SER A 303 12.06 -16.13 45.78
C SER A 303 13.38 -15.68 45.20
N GLN A 304 13.41 -14.52 44.52
CA GLN A 304 14.62 -14.02 43.88
C GLN A 304 15.53 -13.28 44.89
N LEU A 305 16.84 -13.52 44.88
CA LEU A 305 17.82 -12.89 45.78
C LEU A 305 18.51 -11.66 45.17
N GLY A 306 18.59 -11.57 43.84
CA GLY A 306 19.16 -10.43 43.13
C GLY A 306 19.65 -10.80 41.74
N LEU A 307 19.86 -9.81 40.88
CA LEU A 307 20.36 -10.01 39.52
C LEU A 307 21.82 -10.46 39.56
N ILE A 308 22.15 -11.46 38.73
CA ILE A 308 23.49 -12.07 38.66
C ILE A 308 24.09 -12.03 37.25
N GLY A 309 23.34 -11.62 36.23
CA GLY A 309 23.83 -11.54 34.85
C GLY A 309 22.72 -11.51 33.81
N GLU A 310 23.08 -11.85 32.57
CA GLU A 310 22.22 -11.84 31.39
C GLU A 310 21.99 -13.27 30.86
N MET A 311 20.74 -13.57 30.52
CA MET A 311 20.35 -14.69 29.68
C MET A 311 20.34 -14.22 28.22
N SER A 312 21.23 -14.79 27.41
CA SER A 312 21.45 -14.40 26.02
C SER A 312 20.80 -15.37 25.02
N ARG A 313 20.47 -16.61 25.44
CA ARG A 313 19.87 -17.64 24.61
C ARG A 313 18.75 -18.38 25.32
N ASP A 314 17.68 -18.65 24.59
CA ASP A 314 16.58 -19.54 24.97
C ASP A 314 16.18 -20.39 23.76
N ARG A 315 16.72 -21.60 23.69
CA ARG A 315 16.65 -22.47 22.50
C ARG A 315 16.46 -23.92 22.93
N LEU A 316 16.46 -24.84 21.95
CA LEU A 316 15.92 -26.19 22.06
C LEU A 316 16.42 -26.99 23.27
N TRP A 317 17.67 -26.82 23.69
CA TRP A 317 18.30 -27.68 24.70
C TRP A 317 18.42 -27.08 26.09
N ALA A 318 18.53 -25.76 26.20
CA ALA A 318 18.83 -25.07 27.46
C ALA A 318 18.63 -23.55 27.32
N ILE A 319 18.76 -22.84 28.45
CA ILE A 319 19.06 -21.41 28.44
C ILE A 319 20.58 -21.19 28.62
N GLY A 320 21.11 -20.21 27.88
CA GLY A 320 22.52 -19.85 27.90
C GLY A 320 22.71 -18.38 28.27
N GLY A 321 23.73 -18.08 29.06
CA GLY A 321 23.93 -16.73 29.58
C GLY A 321 25.33 -16.44 30.09
N ARG A 322 25.50 -15.22 30.59
CA ARG A 322 26.74 -14.71 31.19
C ARG A 322 26.47 -14.09 32.55
N LEU A 323 27.17 -14.58 33.57
CA LEU A 323 27.24 -13.95 34.88
C LEU A 323 27.94 -12.59 34.79
N HIS A 324 27.53 -11.66 35.64
CA HIS A 324 28.06 -10.30 35.76
C HIS A 324 27.91 -9.42 34.50
N ALA A 325 27.28 -9.93 33.43
CA ALA A 325 26.95 -9.11 32.26
C ALA A 325 25.89 -8.06 32.63
N PRO A 326 26.02 -6.81 32.15
CA PRO A 326 25.05 -5.76 32.42
C PRO A 326 23.74 -6.08 31.70
N VAL A 327 22.65 -6.11 32.47
CA VAL A 327 21.29 -6.27 31.95
C VAL A 327 20.42 -5.14 32.49
N SER A 328 19.62 -4.53 31.62
CA SER A 328 18.66 -3.50 32.00
C SER A 328 17.24 -4.05 31.88
N MET A 329 16.41 -3.70 32.85
CA MET A 329 14.98 -3.98 32.82
C MET A 329 14.25 -2.66 32.56
N LEU A 330 13.15 -2.71 31.80
CA LEU A 330 12.28 -1.57 31.50
C LEU A 330 11.68 -1.01 32.80
N PRO A 331 12.00 0.23 33.19
CA PRO A 331 11.32 0.91 34.29
C PRO A 331 9.85 1.14 33.94
N VAL A 332 8.95 0.70 34.81
CA VAL A 332 7.51 0.88 34.66
C VAL A 332 6.94 1.50 35.92
N ARG A 333 6.24 2.63 35.76
CA ARG A 333 5.52 3.28 36.86
C ARG A 333 4.03 3.17 36.60
N LEU A 334 3.30 2.50 37.50
CA LEU A 334 1.86 2.35 37.40
C LEU A 334 1.21 3.11 38.55
N VAL A 335 0.36 4.08 38.24
CA VAL A 335 -0.39 4.88 39.21
C VAL A 335 -1.87 4.61 39.03
N VAL A 336 -2.57 4.30 40.13
CA VAL A 336 -4.03 4.15 40.12
C VAL A 336 -4.64 5.11 41.13
N HIS A 337 -5.62 5.88 40.66
CA HIS A 337 -6.39 6.82 41.46
C HIS A 337 -7.85 6.33 41.56
N ASP A 338 -8.32 6.03 42.76
CA ASP A 338 -9.72 5.76 43.05
C ASP A 338 -10.39 7.06 43.53
N THR A 339 -11.15 7.70 42.64
CA THR A 339 -11.81 8.98 42.94
C THR A 339 -12.95 8.84 43.94
N ALA A 340 -13.59 7.67 44.05
CA ALA A 340 -14.67 7.43 45.00
C ALA A 340 -14.16 7.44 46.44
N ARG A 341 -12.97 6.88 46.66
CA ARG A 341 -12.33 6.80 47.98
C ARG A 341 -11.28 7.88 48.23
N GLY A 342 -10.96 8.70 47.23
CA GLY A 342 -9.85 9.66 47.30
C GLY A 342 -8.49 8.99 47.54
N LYS A 343 -8.31 7.74 47.11
CA LYS A 343 -7.08 6.96 47.34
C LYS A 343 -6.24 6.92 46.07
N SER A 344 -4.94 7.08 46.23
CA SER A 344 -3.97 6.98 45.14
C SER A 344 -2.85 6.03 45.56
N ARG A 345 -2.44 5.14 44.66
CA ARG A 345 -1.28 4.26 44.91
C ARG A 345 -0.41 4.18 43.67
N THR A 346 0.90 4.19 43.90
CA THR A 346 1.92 3.99 42.86
C THR A 346 2.57 2.63 43.08
N TRP A 347 2.75 1.88 41.99
CA TRP A 347 3.57 0.68 41.91
C TRP A 347 4.78 0.98 41.03
N ASN A 348 5.96 0.66 41.54
CA ASN A 348 7.23 0.78 40.84
C ASN A 348 7.68 -0.62 40.43
N LEU A 349 7.68 -0.86 39.13
CA LEU A 349 7.97 -2.15 38.54
C LEU A 349 9.15 -2.03 37.59
N ARG A 350 9.82 -3.16 37.35
CA ARG A 350 10.81 -3.31 36.30
C ARG A 350 10.49 -4.56 35.51
N ALA A 351 10.22 -4.41 34.21
CA ALA A 351 9.84 -5.51 33.32
C ALA A 351 11.02 -5.94 32.44
N ALA A 352 11.15 -7.23 32.18
CA ALA A 352 12.11 -7.72 31.19
C ALA A 352 11.67 -7.23 29.79
N GLN A 353 12.63 -6.88 28.92
CA GLN A 353 12.35 -6.37 27.57
C GLN A 353 12.28 -7.50 26.55
N GLN A 354 11.07 -7.96 26.25
CA GLN A 354 10.84 -9.06 25.33
C GLN A 354 9.45 -8.91 24.68
N ARG A 355 9.40 -9.01 23.35
CA ARG A 355 8.24 -8.65 22.53
C ARG A 355 6.92 -9.38 22.84
N TYR A 356 6.97 -10.58 23.39
CA TYR A 356 5.81 -11.40 23.77
C TYR A 356 5.56 -11.39 25.29
N LEU A 357 6.61 -11.35 26.12
CA LEU A 357 6.48 -11.44 27.57
C LEU A 357 6.17 -10.08 28.22
N THR A 358 6.75 -8.98 27.74
CA THR A 358 6.55 -7.64 28.32
C THR A 358 5.08 -7.23 28.30
N PRO A 359 4.34 -7.32 27.18
CA PRO A 359 2.91 -6.98 27.16
C PRO A 359 2.10 -7.84 28.13
N ALA A 360 2.39 -9.15 28.20
CA ALA A 360 1.66 -10.10 29.03
C ALA A 360 1.82 -9.81 30.54
N VAL A 361 3.06 -9.61 31.02
CA VAL A 361 3.30 -9.34 32.46
C VAL A 361 2.78 -7.96 32.88
N LEU A 362 2.84 -6.95 32.00
CA LEU A 362 2.31 -5.62 32.29
C LEU A 362 0.77 -5.58 32.24
N SER A 363 0.14 -6.36 31.35
CA SER A 363 -1.31 -6.57 31.33
C SER A 363 -1.80 -7.20 32.64
N ALA A 364 -1.13 -8.27 33.10
CA ALA A 364 -1.46 -8.91 34.37
C ALA A 364 -1.26 -7.99 35.58
N ALA A 365 -0.12 -7.28 35.64
CA ALA A 365 0.13 -6.29 36.68
C ALA A 365 -0.93 -5.19 36.71
N THR A 366 -1.34 -4.68 35.55
CA THR A 366 -2.38 -3.65 35.45
C THR A 366 -3.75 -4.16 35.88
N SER A 367 -4.15 -5.36 35.45
CA SER A 367 -5.43 -5.95 35.90
C SER A 367 -5.46 -6.08 37.42
N TYR A 368 -4.36 -6.55 38.04
CA TYR A 368 -4.24 -6.61 39.49
C TYR A 368 -4.31 -5.22 40.15
N THR A 369 -3.50 -4.25 39.73
CA THR A 369 -3.43 -2.94 40.40
C THR A 369 -4.74 -2.15 40.29
N VAL A 370 -5.38 -2.18 39.12
CA VAL A 370 -6.69 -1.56 38.89
C VAL A 370 -7.77 -2.31 39.67
N GLY A 371 -7.78 -3.65 39.63
CA GLY A 371 -8.75 -4.46 40.38
C GLY A 371 -8.64 -4.28 41.90
N HIS A 372 -7.41 -4.24 42.42
CA HIS A 372 -7.12 -4.04 43.84
C HIS A 372 -7.56 -2.65 44.33
N MET A 373 -7.52 -1.63 43.48
CA MET A 373 -8.01 -0.28 43.85
C MET A 373 -9.51 -0.12 43.60
N SER A 374 -10.04 -0.78 42.58
CA SER A 374 -11.45 -0.78 42.20
C SER A 374 -12.30 -1.64 43.14
N ALA A 375 -12.36 -1.31 44.43
CA ALA A 375 -13.17 -2.08 45.39
C ALA A 375 -14.69 -1.78 45.32
N ASP A 376 -15.19 -1.20 44.23
CA ASP A 376 -16.61 -0.89 44.05
C ASP A 376 -17.16 -1.70 42.87
N LEU A 377 -18.18 -2.55 43.11
CA LEU A 377 -18.86 -3.31 42.05
C LEU A 377 -19.55 -2.39 41.02
N GLN A 378 -19.73 -1.10 41.36
CA GLN A 378 -20.27 -0.06 40.51
C GLN A 378 -19.21 0.75 39.74
N ALA A 379 -17.92 0.61 40.06
CA ALA A 379 -16.86 1.30 39.31
C ALA A 379 -16.87 0.82 37.85
N SER A 380 -17.20 1.76 36.96
CA SER A 380 -17.56 1.41 35.59
C SER A 380 -16.83 2.23 34.54
N THR A 381 -15.91 3.14 34.92
CA THR A 381 -15.03 3.83 33.99
C THR A 381 -13.64 4.10 34.58
N ALA A 382 -12.59 3.95 33.75
CA ALA A 382 -11.23 4.41 34.01
C ALA A 382 -10.80 5.40 32.92
N ARG A 383 -10.30 6.57 33.32
CA ARG A 383 -9.51 7.46 32.46
C ARG A 383 -8.08 6.97 32.50
N LEU A 384 -7.55 6.55 31.35
CA LEU A 384 -6.21 6.02 31.18
C LEU A 384 -5.34 7.09 30.54
N SER A 385 -4.16 7.34 31.11
CA SER A 385 -3.07 8.06 30.47
C SER A 385 -1.85 7.16 30.43
N MET A 386 -1.18 7.10 29.29
CA MET A 386 0.01 6.29 29.11
C MET A 386 1.09 7.09 28.39
N LYS A 387 2.26 7.16 29.01
CA LYS A 387 3.46 7.78 28.42
C LYS A 387 4.50 6.70 28.18
N ILE A 388 4.84 6.47 26.92
CA ILE A 388 5.83 5.49 26.50
C ILE A 388 6.99 6.25 25.88
N GLN A 389 8.23 5.95 26.30
CA GLN A 389 9.43 6.49 25.69
C GLN A 389 10.11 5.39 24.87
N PRO A 390 9.95 5.36 23.53
CA PRO A 390 10.72 4.46 22.68
C PRO A 390 12.14 5.00 22.49
N GLN A 391 13.12 4.09 22.38
CA GLN A 391 14.52 4.48 22.20
C GLN A 391 14.73 5.18 20.86
N GLY A 392 15.31 6.38 20.89
CA GLY A 392 15.61 7.17 19.68
C GLY A 392 14.38 7.74 18.95
N GLN A 393 13.20 7.78 19.60
CA GLN A 393 11.95 8.34 19.05
C GLN A 393 11.36 9.37 20.01
N ALA A 394 10.40 10.16 19.52
CA ALA A 394 9.64 11.07 20.38
C ALA A 394 8.78 10.29 21.39
N PRO A 395 8.53 10.86 22.60
CA PRO A 395 7.61 10.25 23.56
C PRO A 395 6.21 10.09 22.96
N LEU A 396 5.61 8.92 23.18
CA LEU A 396 4.24 8.60 22.80
C LEU A 396 3.34 8.86 24.01
N GLU A 397 2.36 9.74 23.86
CA GLU A 397 1.45 10.16 24.93
C GLU A 397 0.01 9.83 24.54
N LEU A 398 -0.57 8.84 25.21
CA LEU A 398 -1.85 8.24 24.85
C LEU A 398 -2.87 8.45 25.96
N GLU A 399 -4.10 8.83 25.61
CA GLU A 399 -5.19 9.03 26.56
C GLU A 399 -6.45 8.24 26.14
N ASP A 400 -7.07 7.51 27.05
CA ASP A 400 -8.27 6.73 26.71
C ASP A 400 -9.29 6.71 27.84
N LEU A 401 -10.54 6.37 27.52
CA LEU A 401 -11.64 6.22 28.45
C LEU A 401 -12.20 4.80 28.31
N VAL A 402 -11.88 3.95 29.27
CA VAL A 402 -12.28 2.54 29.28
C VAL A 402 -13.48 2.37 30.21
N THR A 403 -14.57 1.76 29.74
CA THR A 403 -15.82 1.62 30.53
C THR A 403 -16.41 0.20 30.49
N GLY A 404 -17.22 -0.16 31.49
CA GLY A 404 -18.07 -1.36 31.57
C GLY A 404 -17.81 -2.28 32.78
N ALA A 405 -18.47 -3.46 32.81
CA ALA A 405 -18.26 -4.51 33.82
C ALA A 405 -16.95 -5.30 33.65
N GLY A 406 -16.13 -5.46 34.70
CA GLY A 406 -14.77 -6.01 34.56
C GLY A 406 -13.76 -4.98 34.05
N LEU A 407 -13.81 -3.78 34.63
CA LEU A 407 -13.00 -2.62 34.23
C LEU A 407 -11.49 -2.90 34.18
N ALA A 408 -10.96 -3.54 35.22
CA ALA A 408 -9.54 -3.87 35.33
C ALA A 408 -9.02 -4.67 34.13
N ASP A 409 -9.80 -5.66 33.70
CA ASP A 409 -9.47 -6.51 32.56
C ASP A 409 -9.53 -5.77 31.22
N ARG A 410 -10.46 -4.83 31.06
CA ARG A 410 -10.50 -4.00 29.85
C ARG A 410 -9.35 -3.01 29.78
N VAL A 411 -8.97 -2.39 30.90
CA VAL A 411 -7.80 -1.49 30.95
C VAL A 411 -6.54 -2.29 30.62
N ALA A 412 -6.38 -3.48 31.20
CA ALA A 412 -5.26 -4.37 30.90
C ALA A 412 -5.20 -4.78 29.41
N ASN A 413 -6.33 -5.19 28.82
CA ASN A 413 -6.41 -5.53 27.39
C ASN A 413 -6.01 -4.36 26.48
N HIS A 414 -6.43 -3.14 26.84
CA HIS A 414 -6.08 -1.94 26.08
C HIS A 414 -4.56 -1.70 26.08
N ILE A 415 -3.92 -1.76 27.25
CA ILE A 415 -2.47 -1.60 27.39
C ILE A 415 -1.73 -2.71 26.63
N GLU A 416 -2.18 -3.96 26.74
CA GLU A 416 -1.61 -5.11 26.04
C GLU A 416 -1.66 -4.92 24.52
N SER A 417 -2.79 -4.42 24.00
CA SER A 417 -2.97 -4.15 22.57
C SER A 417 -1.97 -3.10 22.06
N VAL A 418 -1.81 -1.98 22.79
CA VAL A 418 -0.88 -0.93 22.40
C VAL A 418 0.57 -1.42 22.44
N LEU A 419 0.99 -2.03 23.55
CA LEU A 419 2.36 -2.54 23.70
C LEU A 419 2.67 -3.66 22.70
N SER A 420 1.71 -4.53 22.40
CA SER A 420 1.90 -5.60 21.42
C SER A 420 2.09 -5.06 20.02
N ARG A 421 1.33 -4.03 19.60
CA ARG A 421 1.51 -3.39 18.29
C ARG A 421 2.87 -2.69 18.16
N LEU A 422 3.34 -2.07 19.24
CA LEU A 422 4.66 -1.43 19.28
C LEU A 422 5.80 -2.45 19.22
N LEU A 423 5.78 -3.46 20.10
CA LEU A 423 6.90 -4.40 20.25
C LEU A 423 6.91 -5.53 19.19
N ASN A 424 5.76 -5.88 18.62
CA ASN A 424 5.63 -6.88 17.54
C ASN A 424 5.43 -6.23 16.16
N ASN A 425 5.90 -4.99 15.97
CA ASN A 425 5.84 -4.32 14.67
C ASN A 425 6.74 -5.02 13.63
N SER A 426 6.39 -4.91 12.35
CA SER A 426 7.11 -5.53 11.23
C SER A 426 8.23 -4.67 10.63
N PHE A 427 8.45 -3.44 11.13
CA PHE A 427 9.38 -2.49 10.53
C PHE A 427 10.78 -2.63 11.10
N GLN A 428 10.92 -2.48 12.41
CA GLN A 428 12.20 -2.60 13.10
C GLN A 428 12.02 -3.00 14.57
N PRO A 429 12.97 -3.76 15.16
CA PRO A 429 12.97 -4.03 16.59
C PRO A 429 13.00 -2.74 17.40
N LEU A 430 12.07 -2.61 18.35
CA LEU A 430 11.92 -1.41 19.18
C LEU A 430 12.23 -1.74 20.64
N ARG A 431 13.11 -0.95 21.25
CA ARG A 431 13.34 -0.96 22.70
C ARG A 431 12.62 0.20 23.36
N LEU A 432 12.17 -0.01 24.59
CA LEU A 432 11.51 1.00 25.40
C LEU A 432 12.45 1.44 26.52
N GLU A 433 12.51 2.73 26.78
CA GLU A 433 13.31 3.34 27.85
C GLU A 433 12.50 3.49 29.14
N SER A 434 11.21 3.81 29.03
CA SER A 434 10.29 3.87 30.16
C SER A 434 8.83 3.73 29.73
N VAL A 435 7.99 3.25 30.65
CA VAL A 435 6.53 3.23 30.51
C VAL A 435 5.90 3.77 31.79
N GLN A 436 5.08 4.80 31.66
CA GLN A 436 4.24 5.31 32.74
C GLN A 436 2.78 5.08 32.38
N ILE A 437 2.02 4.47 33.29
CA ILE A 437 0.61 4.18 33.14
C ILE A 437 -0.12 4.81 34.32
N GLU A 438 -1.11 5.64 34.05
CA GLU A 438 -1.96 6.27 35.05
C GLU A 438 -3.43 5.92 34.76
N ALA A 439 -4.11 5.32 35.74
CA ALA A 439 -5.52 4.95 35.63
C ALA A 439 -6.33 5.65 36.73
N THR A 440 -7.21 6.56 36.33
CA THR A 440 -8.15 7.24 37.23
C THR A 440 -9.52 6.59 37.15
N ILE A 441 -9.89 5.86 38.19
CA ILE A 441 -11.15 5.13 38.33
C ILE A 441 -12.25 6.09 38.79
N VAL A 442 -13.37 6.09 38.09
CA VAL A 442 -14.56 6.90 38.36
C VAL A 442 -15.75 5.97 38.68
N PRO A 443 -16.51 6.20 39.77
CA PRO A 443 -17.62 5.34 40.19
C PRO A 443 -18.92 5.58 39.39
N ARG A 444 -18.81 5.91 38.11
CA ARG A 444 -19.96 6.12 37.22
C ARG A 444 -19.64 5.59 35.82
N PRO A 445 -20.60 4.95 35.14
CA PRO A 445 -20.43 4.53 33.76
C PRO A 445 -20.52 5.76 32.85
N LEU A 446 -19.38 6.33 32.50
CA LEU A 446 -19.28 7.39 31.49
C LEU A 446 -19.34 6.73 30.12
N GLN A 447 -20.50 6.20 29.74
CA GLN A 447 -20.74 5.57 28.45
C GLN A 447 -21.94 6.21 27.76
N ALA A 448 -21.90 6.33 26.44
CA ALA A 448 -23.06 6.68 25.63
C ALA A 448 -23.11 5.84 24.35
N SER A 449 -24.32 5.46 23.91
CA SER A 449 -24.53 4.82 22.61
C SER A 449 -24.94 5.86 21.56
N ILE A 450 -24.43 5.69 20.35
CA ILE A 450 -24.91 6.40 19.17
C ILE A 450 -26.22 5.73 18.74
N GLU A 451 -27.37 6.38 18.92
CA GLU A 451 -28.67 5.81 18.50
C GLU A 451 -28.97 6.11 17.04
N ARG A 452 -28.81 7.37 16.62
CA ARG A 452 -29.03 7.79 15.24
C ARG A 452 -28.31 9.10 14.92
N ILE A 453 -28.11 9.32 13.63
CA ILE A 453 -27.83 10.63 13.07
C ILE A 453 -28.95 11.02 12.13
N TYR A 454 -29.25 12.30 12.07
CA TYR A 454 -30.20 12.87 11.13
C TYR A 454 -29.70 14.23 10.67
N SER A 455 -30.25 14.72 9.58
CA SER A 455 -29.99 16.06 9.07
C SER A 455 -31.29 16.84 9.01
N ASP A 456 -31.20 18.16 9.05
CA ASP A 456 -32.36 19.04 8.92
C ASP A 456 -32.96 19.04 7.49
N ARG A 457 -32.14 18.69 6.49
CA ARG A 457 -32.51 18.58 5.07
C ARG A 457 -31.99 17.27 4.48
N THR A 458 -32.65 16.77 3.44
CA THR A 458 -32.19 15.61 2.66
C THR A 458 -31.38 16.00 1.42
N GLU A 459 -31.49 17.26 1.01
CA GLU A 459 -30.88 17.81 -0.20
C GLU A 459 -30.06 19.05 0.14
N TYR A 460 -28.82 19.06 -0.35
CA TYR A 460 -27.88 20.16 -0.21
C TYR A 460 -27.26 20.53 -1.56
N HIS A 461 -26.74 21.75 -1.65
CA HIS A 461 -25.94 22.21 -2.77
C HIS A 461 -24.45 22.27 -2.38
N PRO A 462 -23.52 22.14 -3.36
CA PRO A 462 -22.10 22.38 -3.11
C PRO A 462 -21.87 23.71 -2.38
N GLY A 463 -21.04 23.68 -1.34
CA GLY A 463 -20.75 24.86 -0.51
C GLY A 463 -21.69 25.12 0.67
N GLU A 464 -22.82 24.41 0.76
CA GLU A 464 -23.69 24.49 1.94
C GLU A 464 -23.08 23.76 3.15
N THR A 465 -23.63 24.01 4.34
CA THR A 465 -23.24 23.30 5.56
C THR A 465 -24.33 22.31 5.94
N VAL A 466 -23.98 21.04 6.07
CA VAL A 466 -24.87 20.00 6.58
C VAL A 466 -24.95 20.14 8.10
N ARG A 467 -26.16 20.37 8.61
CA ARG A 467 -26.44 20.40 10.05
C ARG A 467 -26.95 19.04 10.48
N LEU A 468 -26.11 18.32 11.23
CA LEU A 468 -26.39 16.97 11.71
C LEU A 468 -26.84 17.02 13.17
N GLY A 469 -27.98 16.41 13.45
CA GLY A 469 -28.37 16.04 14.81
C GLY A 469 -27.86 14.64 15.14
N LEU A 470 -26.95 14.56 16.11
CA LEU A 470 -26.45 13.31 16.67
C LEU A 470 -27.20 12.99 17.95
N VAL A 471 -27.97 11.90 17.96
CA VAL A 471 -28.65 11.43 19.17
C VAL A 471 -27.74 10.47 19.91
N LEU A 472 -27.19 10.95 21.03
CA LEU A 472 -26.44 10.15 21.98
C LEU A 472 -27.35 9.75 23.12
N LYS A 473 -27.31 8.49 23.53
CA LYS A 473 -27.99 8.03 24.75
C LYS A 473 -26.94 7.67 25.80
N PRO A 474 -26.65 8.59 26.74
CA PRO A 474 -25.80 8.28 27.88
C PRO A 474 -26.46 7.21 28.75
N TYR A 475 -25.63 6.42 29.43
CA TYR A 475 -26.12 5.42 30.38
C TYR A 475 -26.93 6.09 31.49
N ASP A 476 -28.15 5.58 31.73
CA ASP A 476 -29.09 6.06 32.76
C ASP A 476 -29.46 7.55 32.67
N GLN A 477 -29.44 8.11 31.45
CA GLN A 477 -29.89 9.48 31.18
C GLN A 477 -30.80 9.51 29.94
N ALA A 478 -31.61 10.56 29.85
CA ALA A 478 -32.40 10.81 28.64
C ALA A 478 -31.48 11.02 27.42
N PRO A 479 -31.90 10.62 26.20
CA PRO A 479 -31.16 10.91 24.98
C PRO A 479 -30.86 12.40 24.83
N GLN A 480 -29.61 12.72 24.53
CA GLN A 480 -29.12 14.07 24.31
C GLN A 480 -28.82 14.26 22.82
N VAL A 481 -29.34 15.34 22.24
CA VAL A 481 -29.03 15.73 20.86
C VAL A 481 -27.81 16.63 20.89
N ARG A 482 -26.79 16.29 20.09
CA ARG A 482 -25.67 17.18 19.79
C ARG A 482 -25.73 17.61 18.34
N GLU A 483 -25.66 18.91 18.12
CA GLU A 483 -25.56 19.46 16.77
C GLU A 483 -24.12 19.44 16.29
N LEU A 484 -23.92 18.94 15.08
CA LEU A 484 -22.64 18.91 14.37
C LEU A 484 -22.82 19.58 13.02
N THR A 485 -21.85 20.38 12.60
CA THR A 485 -21.88 21.05 11.29
C THR A 485 -20.75 20.51 10.43
N LEU A 486 -21.08 19.99 9.24
CA LEU A 486 -20.10 19.57 8.25
C LEU A 486 -20.21 20.46 7.01
N ALA A 487 -19.15 21.19 6.68
CA ALA A 487 -19.12 22.03 5.49
C ALA A 487 -18.95 21.16 4.23
N LEU A 488 -19.86 21.30 3.26
CA LEU A 488 -19.72 20.66 1.95
C LEU A 488 -18.77 21.50 1.09
N PRO A 489 -17.84 20.87 0.37
CA PRO A 489 -16.99 21.58 -0.58
C PRO A 489 -17.81 22.25 -1.67
N ARG A 490 -17.37 23.42 -2.15
CA ARG A 490 -18.05 24.14 -3.25
C ARG A 490 -17.89 23.44 -4.61
N ASP A 491 -16.86 22.61 -4.76
CA ASP A 491 -16.56 21.84 -5.96
C ASP A 491 -17.00 20.37 -5.87
N ALA A 492 -17.77 20.01 -4.82
CA ALA A 492 -18.33 18.68 -4.67
C ALA A 492 -19.25 18.36 -5.86
N ARG A 493 -19.07 17.19 -6.47
CA ARG A 493 -19.92 16.80 -7.60
C ARG A 493 -21.34 16.47 -7.10
N PRO A 494 -22.37 16.73 -7.91
CA PRO A 494 -23.71 16.25 -7.61
C PRO A 494 -23.72 14.72 -7.42
N GLY A 495 -24.51 14.24 -6.47
CA GLY A 495 -24.65 12.83 -6.17
C GLY A 495 -24.86 12.53 -4.69
N LYS A 496 -24.81 11.24 -4.34
CA LYS A 496 -25.05 10.74 -2.97
C LYS A 496 -23.83 10.94 -2.08
N VAL A 497 -24.00 11.69 -1.00
CA VAL A 497 -23.00 11.86 0.07
C VAL A 497 -23.35 10.90 1.20
N LYS A 498 -22.43 10.02 1.57
CA LYS A 498 -22.63 9.12 2.73
C LYS A 498 -21.88 9.65 3.93
N ILE A 499 -22.60 9.95 5.00
CA ILE A 499 -22.07 10.45 6.26
C ILE A 499 -22.18 9.33 7.29
N GLY A 500 -21.06 9.02 7.92
CA GLY A 500 -20.96 8.04 8.98
C GLY A 500 -20.39 8.67 10.24
N VAL A 501 -20.96 8.29 11.38
CA VAL A 501 -20.38 8.55 12.69
C VAL A 501 -20.15 7.22 13.38
N ALA A 502 -19.03 7.08 14.08
CA ALA A 502 -18.76 5.91 14.88
C ALA A 502 -17.97 6.26 16.14
N ALA A 503 -18.25 5.51 17.19
CA ALA A 503 -17.30 5.35 18.27
C ALA A 503 -16.00 4.75 17.70
N ARG A 504 -14.84 5.12 18.27
CA ARG A 504 -13.54 4.64 17.76
C ARG A 504 -13.46 3.11 17.63
N GLY A 505 -13.97 2.37 18.62
CA GLY A 505 -14.03 0.90 18.58
C GLY A 505 -14.91 0.32 17.47
N SER A 506 -15.86 1.11 16.94
CA SER A 506 -16.72 0.75 15.80
C SER A 506 -16.27 1.40 14.48
N LEU A 507 -15.12 2.09 14.48
CA LEU A 507 -14.59 2.74 13.28
C LEU A 507 -14.29 1.73 12.15
N PRO A 508 -13.64 0.57 12.39
CA PRO A 508 -13.41 -0.41 11.32
C PRO A 508 -14.70 -0.86 10.63
N GLU A 509 -15.77 -1.07 11.40
CA GLU A 509 -17.09 -1.43 10.87
C GLU A 509 -17.74 -0.28 10.09
N LEU A 510 -17.49 0.97 10.48
CA LEU A 510 -17.96 2.14 9.73
C LEU A 510 -17.20 2.29 8.41
N LEU A 511 -15.87 2.18 8.45
CA LEU A 511 -15.02 2.25 7.26
C LEU A 511 -15.44 1.18 6.24
N GLN A 512 -15.68 -0.05 6.70
CA GLN A 512 -16.22 -1.11 5.85
C GLN A 512 -17.59 -0.75 5.26
N ALA A 513 -18.52 -0.22 6.07
CA ALA A 513 -19.86 0.18 5.59
C ALA A 513 -19.82 1.35 4.60
N LEU A 514 -18.83 2.23 4.71
CA LEU A 514 -18.58 3.33 3.79
C LEU A 514 -17.69 2.94 2.61
N THR A 515 -17.20 1.68 2.56
CA THR A 515 -16.23 1.20 1.55
C THR A 515 -14.91 1.98 1.55
N ILE A 516 -14.54 2.56 2.70
CA ILE A 516 -13.29 3.31 2.88
C ILE A 516 -12.18 2.31 3.25
N GLN A 517 -11.10 2.32 2.47
CA GLN A 517 -9.86 1.63 2.83
C GLN A 517 -8.88 2.64 3.43
N GLU A 518 -8.57 2.49 4.73
CA GLU A 518 -7.47 3.21 5.35
C GLU A 518 -6.16 2.43 5.14
N PRO A 519 -5.06 3.11 4.74
CA PRO A 519 -3.77 2.46 4.52
C PRO A 519 -3.17 1.96 5.82
N ALA A 520 -2.60 0.75 5.77
CA ALA A 520 -1.75 0.25 6.85
C ALA A 520 -0.48 1.13 6.97
N PRO A 521 0.08 1.27 8.17
CA PRO A 521 1.34 1.97 8.36
C PRO A 521 2.44 1.27 7.54
N SER A 522 3.28 2.06 6.86
CA SER A 522 4.38 1.55 6.01
C SER A 522 5.74 1.60 6.69
N ASP A 523 5.87 2.35 7.78
CA ASP A 523 7.08 2.48 8.58
C ASP A 523 6.77 2.72 10.07
N LEU A 524 7.81 2.70 10.92
CA LEU A 524 7.65 2.92 12.36
C LEU A 524 7.11 4.34 12.68
N PRO A 525 7.62 5.44 12.12
CA PRO A 525 7.05 6.77 12.36
C PRO A 525 5.55 6.87 12.04
N SER A 526 5.10 6.24 10.95
CA SER A 526 3.68 6.18 10.57
C SER A 526 2.86 5.38 11.59
N LEU A 527 3.38 4.26 12.09
CA LEU A 527 2.73 3.49 13.17
C LEU A 527 2.63 4.31 14.47
N LEU A 528 3.69 5.02 14.86
CA LEU A 528 3.69 5.86 16.05
C LEU A 528 2.67 7.01 15.92
N ASN A 529 2.65 7.68 14.76
CA ASN A 529 1.66 8.70 14.45
C ASN A 529 0.23 8.14 14.47
N GLN A 530 0.02 6.94 13.93
CA GLN A 530 -1.28 6.29 13.95
C GLN A 530 -1.72 5.98 15.39
N LEU A 531 -0.85 5.40 16.23
CA LEU A 531 -1.17 5.13 17.64
C LEU A 531 -1.49 6.42 18.41
N GLN A 532 -0.71 7.47 18.19
CA GLN A 532 -0.93 8.79 18.80
C GLN A 532 -2.29 9.42 18.38
N GLN A 533 -2.78 9.11 17.18
CA GLN A 533 -4.08 9.55 16.67
C GLN A 533 -5.25 8.65 17.13
N GLU A 534 -4.98 7.38 17.41
CA GLU A 534 -6.01 6.40 17.78
C GLU A 534 -6.45 6.48 19.25
N THR A 535 -5.60 6.97 20.16
CA THR A 535 -5.86 6.97 21.60
C THR A 535 -6.42 8.30 22.11
N ARG A 536 -7.69 8.53 21.83
CA ARG A 536 -8.55 9.50 22.54
C ARG A 536 -9.94 8.88 22.66
N GLY A 537 -10.13 8.04 23.68
CA GLY A 537 -11.34 7.21 23.87
C GLY A 537 -12.69 7.92 23.92
N GLY A 538 -12.69 9.23 24.16
CA GLY A 538 -13.89 10.07 24.14
C GLY A 538 -14.29 10.56 22.76
N ASP A 539 -13.49 10.30 21.72
CA ASP A 539 -13.65 10.96 20.42
C ASP A 539 -14.59 10.19 19.48
N LEU A 540 -15.58 10.90 18.95
CA LEU A 540 -16.47 10.48 17.87
C LEU A 540 -15.75 10.66 16.53
N ALA A 541 -15.60 9.58 15.76
CA ALA A 541 -15.06 9.64 14.41
C ALA A 541 -16.19 9.91 13.41
N VAL A 542 -16.07 10.98 12.63
CA VAL A 542 -16.96 11.32 11.52
C VAL A 542 -16.23 11.06 10.20
N ARG A 543 -16.94 10.43 9.27
CA ARG A 543 -16.48 10.15 7.90
C ARG A 543 -17.57 10.59 6.94
N MET A 544 -17.25 11.46 5.99
CA MET A 544 -18.17 11.83 4.92
C MET A 544 -17.55 11.43 3.58
N VAL A 545 -18.21 10.53 2.86
CA VAL A 545 -17.85 10.13 1.51
C VAL A 545 -18.55 11.04 0.52
N LEU A 546 -17.76 11.78 -0.27
CA LEU A 546 -18.27 12.70 -1.29
C LEU A 546 -18.39 12.01 -2.66
N PRO A 547 -19.30 12.49 -3.54
CA PRO A 547 -19.40 12.01 -4.92
C PRO A 547 -18.17 12.44 -5.72
N GLY A 548 -17.38 11.49 -6.20
CA GLY A 548 -16.20 11.77 -7.01
C GLY A 548 -15.02 10.84 -6.73
N GLN A 549 -13.95 11.01 -7.49
CA GLN A 549 -12.66 10.37 -7.21
C GLN A 549 -11.74 11.40 -6.56
N GLY A 550 -11.37 11.17 -5.31
CA GLY A 550 -10.22 11.81 -4.67
C GLY A 550 -8.92 11.19 -5.18
N LEU A 551 -7.78 11.83 -4.95
CA LEU A 551 -6.48 11.29 -5.32
C LEU A 551 -5.77 10.75 -4.08
N ARG A 552 -5.08 9.63 -4.25
CA ARG A 552 -4.19 9.05 -3.25
C ARG A 552 -2.78 9.01 -3.79
N MET A 553 -1.83 9.47 -2.98
CA MET A 553 -0.40 9.52 -3.28
C MET A 553 0.33 8.60 -2.31
N GLY A 554 0.79 7.44 -2.79
CA GLY A 554 1.35 6.39 -1.92
C GLY A 554 0.35 5.93 -0.83
N PRO A 555 0.71 5.91 0.47
CA PRO A 555 -0.24 5.64 1.55
C PRO A 555 -1.09 6.87 1.94
N HIS A 556 -0.91 8.06 1.35
CA HIS A 556 -1.60 9.26 1.82
C HIS A 556 -2.77 9.62 0.90
N SER A 557 -3.95 9.88 1.48
CA SER A 557 -5.10 10.43 0.73
C SER A 557 -4.98 11.94 0.66
N LEU A 558 -5.25 12.52 -0.51
CA LEU A 558 -5.27 13.97 -0.76
C LEU A 558 -6.74 14.41 -0.93
N PRO A 559 -7.45 14.70 0.18
CA PRO A 559 -8.86 15.10 0.13
C PRO A 559 -9.03 16.53 -0.41
N LEU A 560 -10.12 16.81 -1.13
CA LEU A 560 -10.54 18.16 -1.52
C LEU A 560 -9.46 18.97 -2.26
N LEU A 561 -8.75 18.30 -3.15
CA LEU A 561 -7.83 19.00 -4.06
C LEU A 561 -8.63 19.92 -4.99
N PRO A 562 -8.17 21.17 -5.20
CA PRO A 562 -8.77 22.07 -6.19
C PRO A 562 -8.90 21.41 -7.57
N ALA A 563 -9.94 21.82 -8.32
CA ALA A 563 -10.30 21.18 -9.58
C ALA A 563 -9.15 21.14 -10.60
N SER A 564 -8.41 22.24 -10.74
CA SER A 564 -7.24 22.35 -11.62
C SER A 564 -6.12 21.37 -11.26
N TRP A 565 -5.90 21.13 -9.96
CA TRP A 565 -4.91 20.16 -9.46
C TRP A 565 -5.38 18.73 -9.66
N ARG A 566 -6.68 18.45 -9.49
CA ARG A 566 -7.23 17.14 -9.85
C ARG A 566 -7.12 16.86 -11.35
N GLN A 567 -7.33 17.87 -12.19
CA GLN A 567 -7.12 17.76 -13.64
C GLN A 567 -5.64 17.51 -13.97
N ALA A 568 -4.73 18.25 -13.34
CA ALA A 568 -3.29 18.12 -13.56
C ALA A 568 -2.74 16.75 -13.11
N LEU A 569 -3.16 16.26 -11.94
CA LEU A 569 -2.65 15.02 -11.35
C LEU A 569 -3.42 13.78 -11.83
N GLY A 570 -4.72 13.88 -12.08
CA GLY A 570 -5.60 12.77 -12.46
C GLY A 570 -5.46 12.32 -13.91
N ALA A 571 -4.82 13.11 -14.78
CA ALA A 571 -4.50 12.72 -16.15
C ALA A 571 -3.24 11.82 -16.26
N SER A 572 -2.55 11.56 -15.15
CA SER A 572 -1.31 10.79 -15.13
C SER A 572 -1.57 9.29 -14.89
N ASN A 573 -1.00 8.41 -15.73
CA ASN A 573 -1.01 6.95 -15.56
C ASN A 573 0.14 6.45 -14.66
N GLN A 574 0.51 7.22 -13.62
CA GLN A 574 1.67 6.95 -12.77
C GLN A 574 1.32 6.04 -11.59
N SER A 575 2.24 5.13 -11.24
CA SER A 575 2.09 4.13 -10.17
C SER A 575 1.87 4.71 -8.77
N HIS A 576 2.33 5.94 -8.53
CA HIS A 576 2.25 6.61 -7.22
C HIS A 576 0.92 7.33 -6.97
N LEU A 577 0.12 7.58 -8.02
CA LEU A 577 -1.17 8.26 -7.92
C LEU A 577 -2.30 7.29 -8.26
N THR A 578 -3.20 7.06 -7.31
CA THR A 578 -4.36 6.18 -7.51
C THR A 578 -5.65 6.94 -7.25
N SER A 579 -6.70 6.60 -8.01
CA SER A 579 -8.04 7.04 -7.69
C SER A 579 -8.46 6.49 -6.34
N SER A 580 -8.97 7.34 -5.46
CA SER A 580 -9.51 6.98 -4.16
C SER A 580 -10.90 7.58 -4.00
N ILE A 581 -11.66 7.06 -3.04
CA ILE A 581 -12.93 7.68 -2.66
C ILE A 581 -12.59 8.94 -1.86
N GLU A 582 -13.26 10.05 -2.16
CA GLU A 582 -13.05 11.30 -1.46
C GLU A 582 -13.73 11.26 -0.08
N VAL A 583 -12.93 11.39 0.98
CA VAL A 583 -13.40 11.24 2.37
C VAL A 583 -13.02 12.46 3.20
N LEU A 584 -14.01 13.15 3.76
CA LEU A 584 -13.80 14.11 4.84
C LEU A 584 -13.75 13.40 6.17
N ARG A 585 -12.78 13.81 7.00
CA ARG A 585 -12.55 13.27 8.33
C ARG A 585 -12.75 14.39 9.33
N SER A 586 -13.51 14.11 10.37
CA SER A 586 -13.63 15.00 11.54
C SER A 586 -13.64 14.14 12.80
N GLU A 587 -13.08 14.67 13.88
CA GLU A 587 -13.04 14.03 15.18
C GLU A 587 -13.59 15.01 16.22
N ILE A 588 -14.50 14.53 17.06
CA ILE A 588 -15.18 15.36 18.06
C ILE A 588 -15.02 14.72 19.41
N SER A 589 -14.42 15.44 20.35
CA SER A 589 -14.26 14.94 21.71
C SER A 589 -15.57 14.99 22.50
N THR A 590 -15.83 13.93 23.24
CA THR A 590 -17.00 13.82 24.11
C THR A 590 -16.60 13.37 25.51
N PRO A 591 -17.37 13.72 26.55
CA PRO A 591 -17.07 13.28 27.92
C PRO A 591 -17.43 11.80 28.19
N TRP A 592 -17.92 11.06 27.19
CA TRP A 592 -18.37 9.68 27.31
C TRP A 592 -17.52 8.74 26.46
N ALA A 593 -17.40 7.49 26.90
CA ALA A 593 -16.90 6.41 26.07
C ALA A 593 -18.04 5.99 25.14
N LEU A 594 -17.87 6.26 23.86
CA LEU A 594 -18.92 6.05 22.88
C LEU A 594 -19.00 4.59 22.45
N ARG A 595 -20.19 4.13 22.07
CA ARG A 595 -20.37 2.83 21.39
C ARG A 595 -21.34 2.96 20.21
N GLY A 596 -21.06 2.16 19.17
CA GLY A 596 -21.93 2.01 18.01
C GLY A 596 -21.49 2.89 16.85
N LYS A 597 -22.30 2.84 15.79
CA LYS A 597 -22.14 3.63 14.58
C LYS A 597 -23.52 4.00 14.05
N ALA A 598 -23.60 5.10 13.33
CA ALA A 598 -24.79 5.47 12.57
C ALA A 598 -24.38 6.04 11.21
N LEU A 599 -25.21 5.80 10.21
CA LEU A 599 -25.02 6.28 8.85
C LEU A 599 -26.23 7.10 8.41
N LEU A 600 -25.96 8.09 7.58
CA LEU A 600 -26.93 8.95 6.93
C LEU A 600 -26.48 9.14 5.48
N GLU A 601 -27.42 9.11 4.56
CA GLU A 601 -27.18 9.51 3.17
C GLU A 601 -27.93 10.83 2.92
N VAL A 602 -27.25 11.78 2.29
CA VAL A 602 -27.84 13.04 1.82
C VAL A 602 -27.53 13.21 0.34
N GLU A 603 -28.36 13.94 -0.39
CA GLU A 603 -28.20 14.16 -1.83
C GLU A 603 -27.62 15.55 -2.10
N LEU A 604 -26.59 15.60 -2.94
CA LEU A 604 -25.96 16.83 -3.40
C LEU A 604 -26.49 17.19 -4.80
N LYS A 605 -27.20 18.30 -4.95
CA LYS A 605 -27.73 18.78 -6.23
C LYS A 605 -26.85 19.89 -6.81
N SER A 606 -26.68 19.92 -8.13
CA SER A 606 -25.97 21.02 -8.80
C SER A 606 -26.61 22.36 -8.45
N LEU A 607 -25.78 23.39 -8.27
CA LEU A 607 -26.26 24.77 -8.35
C LEU A 607 -26.76 24.97 -9.79
N GLU A 608 -28.04 25.23 -9.97
CA GLU A 608 -28.58 25.63 -11.28
C GLU A 608 -27.86 26.91 -11.71
N ALA A 609 -26.92 26.80 -12.64
CA ALA A 609 -26.41 27.96 -13.34
C ALA A 609 -27.59 28.55 -14.15
N PRO A 610 -27.69 29.88 -14.28
CA PRO A 610 -28.58 30.47 -15.27
C PRO A 610 -28.26 29.81 -16.61
N VAL A 611 -29.28 29.25 -17.24
CA VAL A 611 -29.17 28.72 -18.60
C VAL A 611 -28.88 29.92 -19.50
N GLU A 612 -27.59 30.22 -19.70
CA GLU A 612 -27.20 30.97 -20.87
C GLU A 612 -27.57 30.12 -22.09
N PRO A 613 -28.30 30.69 -23.06
CA PRO A 613 -28.62 29.97 -24.28
C PRO A 613 -27.30 29.60 -24.93
N LYS A 614 -27.06 28.28 -25.08
CA LYS A 614 -25.96 27.77 -25.89
C LYS A 614 -25.98 28.53 -27.22
N PRO A 615 -24.87 29.16 -27.63
CA PRO A 615 -24.72 29.55 -29.03
C PRO A 615 -24.97 28.29 -29.85
N GLN A 616 -25.90 28.35 -30.79
CA GLN A 616 -26.03 27.32 -31.79
C GLN A 616 -24.65 27.12 -32.41
N ASP A 617 -24.09 25.92 -32.26
CA ASP A 617 -22.94 25.48 -33.03
C ASP A 617 -23.34 25.51 -34.51
N SER A 618 -23.16 26.67 -35.14
CA SER A 618 -22.96 26.72 -36.58
C SER A 618 -21.62 26.03 -36.81
N LYS A 619 -21.66 24.74 -37.13
CA LYS A 619 -20.57 24.07 -37.84
C LYS A 619 -20.09 25.06 -38.90
N PRO A 620 -18.82 25.50 -38.89
CA PRO A 620 -18.29 26.16 -40.07
C PRO A 620 -18.48 25.17 -41.23
N PRO A 621 -19.00 25.59 -42.39
CA PRO A 621 -18.98 24.72 -43.55
C PRO A 621 -17.53 24.30 -43.74
N SER A 622 -17.28 22.99 -43.80
CA SER A 622 -16.01 22.49 -44.33
C SER A 622 -15.80 23.19 -45.68
N PRO A 623 -14.73 23.99 -45.87
CA PRO A 623 -14.40 24.50 -47.18
C PRO A 623 -13.64 23.39 -47.89
N VAL A 624 -14.35 22.31 -48.21
CA VAL A 624 -13.94 21.37 -49.25
C VAL A 624 -15.04 21.45 -50.30
N ALA A 625 -15.10 22.61 -50.95
CA ALA A 625 -15.80 22.77 -52.21
C ALA A 625 -14.75 22.64 -53.32
N ASP A 626 -14.90 21.56 -54.08
CA ASP A 626 -14.47 21.28 -55.45
C ASP A 626 -13.30 22.07 -56.04
N LEU A 627 -12.14 21.40 -56.16
CA LEU A 627 -11.07 21.67 -57.14
C LEU A 627 -10.28 20.35 -57.42
N PRO A 628 -9.55 20.23 -58.55
CA PRO A 628 -9.64 19.13 -59.52
C PRO A 628 -8.97 17.81 -59.11
N THR A 629 -9.36 16.76 -59.82
CA THR A 629 -9.26 15.32 -59.53
C THR A 629 -7.86 14.69 -59.41
N GLU A 630 -6.76 15.46 -59.40
CA GLU A 630 -5.41 14.93 -59.14
C GLU A 630 -4.54 15.95 -58.37
N GLY A 631 -4.64 15.96 -57.03
CA GLY A 631 -3.76 16.71 -56.13
C GLY A 631 -4.35 16.90 -54.73
N HIS A 632 -3.65 16.44 -53.69
CA HIS A 632 -4.05 16.62 -52.28
C HIS A 632 -3.23 17.74 -51.63
N CYS A 633 -3.76 18.41 -50.60
CA CYS A 633 -3.06 19.48 -49.89
C CYS A 633 -3.31 19.41 -48.38
N TRP A 634 -2.24 19.38 -47.58
CA TRP A 634 -2.32 19.56 -46.13
C TRP A 634 -2.30 21.03 -45.75
N THR A 635 -3.08 21.45 -44.75
CA THR A 635 -3.00 22.79 -44.15
C THR A 635 -2.79 22.68 -42.65
N LEU A 636 -1.61 23.09 -42.17
CA LEU A 636 -1.29 23.24 -40.75
C LEU A 636 -1.63 24.68 -40.34
N LYS A 637 -2.60 24.86 -39.44
CA LYS A 637 -2.95 26.17 -38.89
C LYS A 637 -2.07 26.48 -37.69
N GLY A 638 -1.51 27.68 -37.63
CA GLY A 638 -0.66 28.14 -36.52
C GLY A 638 -1.35 28.04 -35.16
N SER A 639 -2.67 28.22 -35.10
CA SER A 639 -3.44 28.17 -33.84
C SER A 639 -3.58 26.77 -33.25
N SER A 640 -3.36 25.73 -34.07
CA SER A 640 -3.40 24.32 -33.67
C SER A 640 -2.44 23.49 -34.54
N PRO A 641 -1.14 23.78 -34.54
CA PRO A 641 -0.26 23.23 -35.55
C PRO A 641 0.13 21.78 -35.22
N GLY A 642 -0.12 21.34 -33.97
CA GLY A 642 0.40 20.07 -33.44
C GLY A 642 1.94 20.07 -33.44
N GLY A 643 2.56 18.92 -33.18
CA GLY A 643 4.01 18.76 -33.36
C GLY A 643 4.84 19.16 -32.15
N GLU A 644 6.15 19.33 -32.37
CA GLU A 644 7.14 19.58 -31.33
C GLU A 644 7.65 21.03 -31.40
N PHE A 645 7.60 21.72 -30.25
CA PHE A 645 8.02 23.10 -30.10
C PHE A 645 9.37 23.14 -29.37
N LEU A 646 10.44 23.37 -30.13
CA LEU A 646 11.81 23.45 -29.63
C LEU A 646 12.19 24.93 -29.47
N GLY A 647 11.57 25.58 -28.48
CA GLY A 647 11.71 27.02 -28.22
C GLY A 647 10.75 27.89 -29.04
N ALA A 648 10.05 27.36 -30.04
CA ALA A 648 9.02 28.10 -30.77
C ALA A 648 7.80 28.42 -29.88
N ALA A 649 7.17 29.56 -30.15
CA ALA A 649 6.01 30.06 -29.40
C ALA A 649 4.83 30.39 -30.32
N LEU A 650 3.66 30.52 -29.72
CA LEU A 650 2.44 31.02 -30.34
C LEU A 650 2.12 32.40 -29.77
N ASP A 651 1.84 33.36 -30.65
CA ASP A 651 1.35 34.68 -30.22
C ASP A 651 -0.15 34.66 -29.86
N ALA A 652 -0.69 35.80 -29.45
CA ALA A 652 -2.11 35.94 -29.07
C ALA A 652 -3.12 35.61 -30.20
N THR A 653 -2.70 35.64 -31.47
CA THR A 653 -3.52 35.24 -32.62
C THR A 653 -3.40 33.75 -32.95
N GLY A 654 -2.48 33.06 -32.26
CA GLY A 654 -2.07 31.71 -32.56
C GLY A 654 -1.08 31.64 -33.73
N ALA A 655 -0.40 32.70 -34.13
CA ALA A 655 0.65 32.60 -35.13
C ALA A 655 1.93 32.03 -34.54
N LEU A 656 2.60 31.13 -35.27
CA LEU A 656 3.86 30.53 -34.85
C LEU A 656 5.01 31.52 -35.03
N THR A 657 5.80 31.74 -33.98
CA THR A 657 6.91 32.70 -33.96
C THR A 657 8.06 32.21 -33.06
N ALA A 658 9.20 32.91 -33.10
CA ALA A 658 10.32 32.60 -32.21
C ALA A 658 9.88 32.81 -30.76
N GLY A 659 10.27 31.91 -29.86
CA GLY A 659 9.98 32.02 -28.44
C GLY A 659 11.23 32.30 -27.62
N PRO A 660 11.11 32.25 -26.28
CA PRO A 660 12.24 32.43 -25.39
C PRO A 660 13.29 31.32 -25.55
N PRO A 661 14.59 31.63 -25.38
CA PRO A 661 15.63 30.61 -25.37
C PRO A 661 15.34 29.62 -24.24
N LEU A 662 15.36 28.33 -24.59
CA LEU A 662 14.95 27.24 -23.73
C LEU A 662 16.12 26.27 -23.53
N GLU A 663 16.48 26.04 -22.26
CA GLU A 663 17.54 25.12 -21.85
C GLU A 663 16.97 24.09 -20.88
N SER A 664 17.20 22.80 -21.12
CA SER A 664 16.82 21.74 -20.18
C SER A 664 17.95 21.52 -19.19
N LEU A 665 17.73 21.84 -17.92
CA LEU A 665 18.72 21.69 -16.86
C LEU A 665 18.74 20.26 -16.28
N TRP A 666 17.58 19.63 -16.18
CA TRP A 666 17.46 18.31 -15.54
C TRP A 666 16.20 17.56 -15.99
N LYS A 667 16.29 16.23 -16.09
CA LYS A 667 15.21 15.30 -16.46
C LYS A 667 15.19 14.07 -15.56
N SER A 668 14.01 13.57 -15.21
CA SER A 668 13.84 12.29 -14.47
C SER A 668 12.50 11.62 -14.82
N SER A 669 12.50 10.28 -14.90
CA SER A 669 11.37 9.46 -15.40
C SER A 669 10.26 9.18 -14.38
N ASP A 670 10.57 9.16 -13.08
CA ASP A 670 9.69 8.56 -12.06
C ASP A 670 9.33 9.51 -10.90
N GLU A 671 9.46 10.81 -11.15
CA GLU A 671 9.37 11.83 -10.11
C GLU A 671 8.28 12.87 -10.39
N LEU A 672 7.83 13.55 -9.33
CA LEU A 672 6.85 14.63 -9.40
C LEU A 672 7.38 15.83 -8.60
N VAL A 673 7.80 16.89 -9.29
CA VAL A 673 8.29 18.14 -8.66
C VAL A 673 7.12 19.08 -8.47
N LEU A 674 6.86 19.47 -7.23
CA LEU A 674 5.74 20.34 -6.84
C LEU A 674 6.19 21.74 -6.46
N SER A 675 7.46 21.92 -6.07
CA SER A 675 8.01 23.22 -5.68
C SER A 675 9.48 23.34 -6.01
N LEU A 676 9.94 24.57 -6.21
CA LEU A 676 11.34 24.94 -6.46
C LEU A 676 11.75 26.06 -5.50
N ALA A 677 13.01 26.05 -5.08
CA ALA A 677 13.60 27.16 -4.34
C ALA A 677 15.12 27.21 -4.50
N ASP A 678 15.70 28.38 -4.27
CA ASP A 678 17.16 28.53 -4.22
C ASP A 678 17.75 27.78 -3.02
N GLY A 679 18.75 26.96 -3.30
CA GLY A 679 19.54 26.25 -2.32
C GLY A 679 20.79 27.02 -1.87
N PRO A 680 21.66 26.37 -1.08
CA PRO A 680 22.96 26.92 -0.73
C PRO A 680 23.92 26.90 -1.93
N GLY A 681 24.63 28.00 -2.17
CA GLY A 681 25.53 28.15 -3.33
C GLY A 681 24.76 28.20 -4.65
N GLU A 682 25.20 27.42 -5.63
CA GLU A 682 24.56 27.28 -6.96
C GLU A 682 23.51 26.16 -7.02
N ALA A 683 23.15 25.58 -5.87
CA ALA A 683 22.19 24.48 -5.81
C ALA A 683 20.75 24.97 -6.02
N LEU A 684 19.99 24.24 -6.83
CA LEU A 684 18.53 24.33 -6.90
C LEU A 684 17.92 23.25 -6.00
N LEU A 685 16.89 23.59 -5.25
CA LEU A 685 16.13 22.63 -4.45
C LEU A 685 14.78 22.33 -5.12
N ALA A 686 14.43 21.04 -5.18
CA ALA A 686 13.17 20.57 -5.74
C ALA A 686 12.39 19.78 -4.68
N GLY A 687 11.15 20.20 -4.42
CA GLY A 687 10.23 19.54 -3.50
C GLY A 687 9.43 18.47 -4.22
N MET A 688 9.52 17.23 -3.73
CA MET A 688 8.99 16.05 -4.41
C MET A 688 7.64 15.60 -3.84
N ALA A 689 6.91 14.88 -4.67
CA ALA A 689 5.72 14.13 -4.28
C ALA A 689 6.02 12.62 -4.15
N GLY A 690 5.16 11.90 -3.43
CA GLY A 690 5.24 10.45 -3.21
C GLY A 690 5.92 10.07 -1.90
N ASN A 691 7.03 10.72 -1.56
CA ASN A 691 7.84 10.42 -0.36
C ASN A 691 8.30 11.67 0.43
N GLY A 692 7.80 12.85 0.04
CA GLY A 692 8.11 14.12 0.71
C GLY A 692 9.60 14.47 0.76
N GLN A 693 10.39 14.02 -0.21
CA GLN A 693 11.79 14.39 -0.35
C GLN A 693 11.97 15.83 -0.83
N VAL A 694 13.08 16.42 -0.41
CA VAL A 694 13.66 17.61 -1.04
C VAL A 694 14.95 17.17 -1.70
N LEU A 695 15.06 17.34 -3.00
CA LEU A 695 16.26 17.06 -3.77
C LEU A 695 17.10 18.32 -3.92
N ARG A 696 18.41 18.15 -3.94
CA ARG A 696 19.43 19.13 -4.29
C ARG A 696 19.97 18.80 -5.66
N LEU A 697 19.82 19.76 -6.57
CA LEU A 697 20.24 19.69 -7.96
C LEU A 697 21.42 20.65 -8.13
N LEU A 698 22.52 20.12 -8.65
CA LEU A 698 23.72 20.90 -8.99
C LEU A 698 23.97 20.76 -10.50
N PRO A 699 24.40 21.83 -11.19
CA PRO A 699 24.70 21.77 -12.62
C PRO A 699 25.66 20.62 -12.96
N GLY A 700 25.26 19.78 -13.94
CA GLY A 700 26.08 18.67 -14.43
C GLY A 700 26.30 17.51 -13.43
N ARG A 701 25.58 17.46 -12.31
CA ARG A 701 25.67 16.40 -11.31
C ARG A 701 24.33 15.67 -11.14
N GLU A 702 24.39 14.45 -10.64
CA GLU A 702 23.19 13.72 -10.24
C GLU A 702 22.48 14.39 -9.06
N ALA A 703 21.15 14.24 -9.03
CA ALA A 703 20.33 14.73 -7.93
C ALA A 703 20.70 14.01 -6.64
N THR A 704 20.81 14.75 -5.53
CA THR A 704 21.06 14.19 -4.21
C THR A 704 19.94 14.57 -3.25
N VAL A 705 19.64 13.72 -2.27
CA VAL A 705 18.64 14.08 -1.25
C VAL A 705 19.23 15.18 -0.34
N PHE A 706 18.51 16.29 -0.23
CA PHE A 706 18.79 17.37 0.71
C PHE A 706 18.16 17.09 2.08
N GLY A 707 16.91 16.63 2.09
CA GLY A 707 16.21 16.29 3.32
C GLY A 707 14.87 15.61 3.07
N HIS A 708 14.25 15.13 4.15
CA HIS A 708 12.94 14.50 4.11
C HIS A 708 11.97 15.20 5.05
N THR A 709 10.74 15.36 4.57
CA THR A 709 9.64 15.87 5.38
C THR A 709 8.91 14.76 6.14
N GLY A 710 8.99 13.49 5.71
CA GLY A 710 8.16 12.42 6.25
C GLY A 710 6.67 12.58 5.93
N SER A 711 6.35 13.42 4.94
CA SER A 711 5.01 13.69 4.40
C SER A 711 4.88 13.11 3.00
N ALA A 712 3.67 13.11 2.44
CA ALA A 712 3.45 12.64 1.07
C ALA A 712 4.09 13.58 0.03
N ALA A 713 4.01 14.89 0.26
CA ALA A 713 4.35 15.90 -0.72
C ALA A 713 4.96 17.15 -0.09
N VAL A 714 5.89 17.78 -0.80
CA VAL A 714 6.45 19.11 -0.47
C VAL A 714 5.90 20.14 -1.45
N LEU A 715 4.81 20.81 -1.07
CA LEU A 715 4.04 21.72 -1.93
C LEU A 715 4.68 23.09 -2.12
N SER A 716 5.50 23.52 -1.17
CA SER A 716 6.12 24.85 -1.21
C SER A 716 7.49 24.79 -0.55
N LEU A 717 8.46 25.47 -1.14
CA LEU A 717 9.80 25.63 -0.59
C LEU A 717 10.17 27.12 -0.59
N VAL A 718 10.84 27.57 0.45
CA VAL A 718 11.37 28.94 0.52
C VAL A 718 12.63 29.00 1.37
N ARG A 719 13.58 29.86 0.98
CA ARG A 719 14.75 30.19 1.81
C ARG A 719 14.41 31.40 2.69
N SER A 720 14.57 31.25 4.01
CA SER A 720 14.35 32.33 4.97
C SER A 720 15.24 32.18 6.20
N GLY A 721 15.84 33.29 6.66
CA GLY A 721 16.60 33.32 7.91
C GLY A 721 17.79 32.35 7.96
N GLY A 722 18.51 32.20 6.84
CA GLY A 722 19.65 31.29 6.74
C GLY A 722 19.29 29.80 6.73
N GLY A 723 18.01 29.43 6.61
CA GLY A 723 17.57 28.03 6.46
C GLY A 723 16.59 27.85 5.31
N ILE A 724 16.25 26.59 5.03
CA ILE A 724 15.26 26.19 4.03
C ILE A 724 13.99 25.76 4.73
N TRP A 725 12.84 26.24 4.29
CA TRP A 725 11.52 25.89 4.82
C TRP A 725 10.72 25.13 3.76
N GLY A 726 10.08 24.04 4.18
CA GLY A 726 9.22 23.22 3.35
C GLY A 726 7.83 23.08 3.94
N GLY A 727 6.82 23.38 3.14
CA GLY A 727 5.41 23.17 3.42
C GLY A 727 4.94 21.84 2.84
N THR A 728 4.15 21.10 3.61
CA THR A 728 3.78 19.71 3.30
C THR A 728 2.30 19.52 3.05
N ALA A 729 1.95 18.38 2.44
CA ALA A 729 0.60 17.82 2.41
C ALA A 729 0.63 16.29 2.45
N PRO A 730 -0.44 15.64 2.96
CA PRO A 730 -1.64 16.23 3.59
C PRO A 730 -1.48 16.52 5.10
N GLU A 731 -0.29 16.36 5.68
CA GLU A 731 -0.08 16.50 7.12
C GLU A 731 -0.13 17.95 7.63
N GLY A 732 -0.07 18.94 6.71
CA GLY A 732 -0.15 20.35 7.08
C GLY A 732 1.04 20.84 7.89
N SER A 733 2.22 20.27 7.70
CA SER A 733 3.40 20.60 8.50
C SER A 733 4.38 21.50 7.76
N LEU A 734 5.07 22.34 8.53
CA LEU A 734 6.26 23.06 8.15
C LEU A 734 7.50 22.36 8.70
N VAL A 735 8.50 22.15 7.85
CA VAL A 735 9.81 21.65 8.24
C VAL A 735 10.86 22.69 7.87
N ARG A 736 11.75 23.00 8.80
CA ARG A 736 12.92 23.85 8.54
C ARG A 736 14.18 22.99 8.55
N TRP A 737 15.05 23.20 7.57
CA TRP A 737 16.39 22.63 7.51
C TRP A 737 17.45 23.73 7.63
N ASP A 738 18.62 23.37 8.18
CA ASP A 738 19.83 24.15 7.98
C ASP A 738 20.33 24.03 6.52
N LEU A 739 21.44 24.69 6.18
CA LEU A 739 22.00 24.68 4.83
C LEU A 739 22.66 23.35 4.48
N GLU A 740 22.91 22.49 5.46
CA GLU A 740 23.46 21.15 5.31
C GLU A 740 22.37 20.08 5.11
N GLY A 741 21.09 20.44 5.25
CA GLY A 741 19.95 19.55 5.06
C GLY A 741 19.48 18.84 6.33
N ARG A 742 19.96 19.26 7.51
CA ARG A 742 19.52 18.70 8.80
C ARG A 742 18.24 19.40 9.27
N PRO A 743 17.19 18.65 9.64
CA PRO A 743 15.96 19.25 10.14
C PRO A 743 16.22 19.93 11.48
N THR A 744 15.90 21.22 11.58
CA THR A 744 16.09 22.04 12.79
C THR A 744 14.77 22.35 13.51
N LEU A 745 13.65 22.33 12.80
CA LEU A 745 12.34 22.63 13.36
C LEU A 745 11.24 21.91 12.57
N ARG A 746 10.20 21.48 13.29
CA ARG A 746 8.94 21.00 12.70
C ARG A 746 7.76 21.63 13.44
N VAL A 747 6.85 22.24 12.69
CA VAL A 747 5.64 22.88 13.22
C VAL A 747 4.43 22.35 12.45
N ARG A 748 3.38 21.93 13.16
CA ARG A 748 2.13 21.50 12.53
C ARG A 748 1.16 22.68 12.45
N LEU A 749 0.64 22.96 11.26
CA LEU A 749 -0.37 23.98 10.99
C LEU A 749 -1.77 23.37 11.07
N PRO A 750 -2.82 24.18 11.28
CA PRO A 750 -4.18 23.69 11.50
C PRO A 750 -4.88 23.10 10.26
N GLY A 751 -4.33 23.24 9.05
CA GLY A 751 -4.93 22.71 7.83
C GLY A 751 -3.99 21.77 7.07
N ALA A 752 -4.56 20.91 6.23
CA ALA A 752 -3.89 19.77 5.60
C ALA A 752 -2.85 20.16 4.52
N TYR A 753 -3.02 21.32 3.89
CA TYR A 753 -2.21 21.74 2.74
C TYR A 753 -1.45 23.01 3.08
N VAL A 754 -0.12 23.03 2.91
CA VAL A 754 0.68 24.26 2.93
C VAL A 754 1.01 24.64 1.49
N TRP A 755 0.15 25.45 0.87
CA TRP A 755 0.19 25.72 -0.58
C TRP A 755 1.31 26.66 -1.01
N ALA A 756 1.62 27.66 -0.17
CA ALA A 756 2.62 28.67 -0.49
C ALA A 756 3.31 29.17 0.78
N LEU A 757 4.59 29.52 0.61
CA LEU A 757 5.40 30.16 1.63
C LEU A 757 6.04 31.42 1.08
N THR A 758 6.12 32.45 1.92
CA THR A 758 6.91 33.64 1.61
C THR A 758 7.74 34.03 2.85
N PRO A 759 8.96 34.57 2.70
CA PRO A 759 9.79 34.92 3.85
C PRO A 759 9.10 35.94 4.76
N ALA A 760 9.29 35.78 6.06
CA ALA A 760 8.88 36.76 7.06
C ALA A 760 10.12 37.38 7.74
N PRO A 761 9.96 38.53 8.44
CA PRO A 761 11.04 39.11 9.25
C PRO A 761 11.64 38.11 10.25
N GLU A 762 12.87 38.38 10.69
CA GLU A 762 13.59 37.58 11.70
C GLU A 762 13.75 36.09 11.34
N GLY A 763 13.70 35.77 10.05
CA GLY A 763 13.93 34.41 9.56
C GLY A 763 12.74 33.46 9.68
N GLY A 764 11.55 33.99 10.01
CA GLY A 764 10.30 33.25 9.93
C GLY A 764 9.76 33.10 8.50
N VAL A 765 8.55 32.54 8.40
CA VAL A 765 7.81 32.41 7.14
C VAL A 765 6.33 32.72 7.35
N TYR A 766 5.69 33.30 6.33
CA TYR A 766 4.24 33.34 6.21
C TYR A 766 3.76 32.14 5.40
N ALA A 767 2.74 31.43 5.89
CA ALA A 767 2.24 30.19 5.31
C ALA A 767 0.78 30.31 4.88
N ALA A 768 0.51 29.94 3.63
CA ALA A 768 -0.82 29.78 3.06
C ALA A 768 -1.29 28.36 3.30
N VAL A 769 -2.39 28.21 4.01
CA VAL A 769 -2.90 26.91 4.44
C VAL A 769 -4.26 26.64 3.79
N GLY A 770 -4.54 25.37 3.48
CA GLY A 770 -5.82 24.88 3.01
C GLY A 770 -6.38 23.75 3.86
N LEU A 771 -7.71 23.68 3.93
CA LEU A 771 -8.51 22.81 4.79
C LEU A 771 -8.30 23.01 6.30
N PRO A 772 -8.71 24.16 6.88
CA PRO A 772 -9.36 25.31 6.22
C PRO A 772 -8.38 26.38 5.73
N GLY A 773 -8.86 27.26 4.85
CA GLY A 773 -8.11 28.37 4.26
C GLY A 773 -7.68 29.40 5.30
N SER A 774 -6.37 29.53 5.53
CA SER A 774 -5.84 30.46 6.53
C SER A 774 -4.41 30.92 6.22
N VAL A 775 -3.98 32.01 6.86
CA VAL A 775 -2.62 32.57 6.77
C VAL A 775 -2.01 32.64 8.15
N HIS A 776 -0.80 32.09 8.30
CA HIS A 776 -0.06 32.04 9.57
C HIS A 776 1.33 32.63 9.41
N LEU A 777 1.82 33.30 10.45
CA LEU A 777 3.22 33.62 10.65
C LEU A 777 3.84 32.53 11.53
N VAL A 778 4.95 31.96 11.10
CA VAL A 778 5.78 31.05 11.90
C VAL A 778 7.17 31.64 12.04
N GLU A 779 7.53 31.97 13.27
CA GLU A 779 8.84 32.52 13.62
C GLU A 779 9.92 31.41 13.59
N ALA A 780 11.19 31.79 13.46
CA ALA A 780 12.31 30.84 13.47
C ALA A 780 12.42 30.02 14.78
N SER A 781 11.80 30.51 15.87
CA SER A 781 11.66 29.82 17.16
C SER A 781 10.65 28.66 17.14
N GLY A 782 9.80 28.59 16.11
CA GLY A 782 8.65 27.69 16.05
C GLY A 782 7.36 28.27 16.61
N ARG A 783 7.39 29.51 17.13
CA ARG A 783 6.17 30.19 17.56
C ARG A 783 5.29 30.53 16.35
N MET A 784 4.02 30.14 16.43
CA MET A 784 3.03 30.36 15.37
C MET A 784 1.99 31.39 15.80
N ARG A 785 1.61 32.27 14.87
CA ARG A 785 0.49 33.22 15.03
C ARG A 785 -0.38 33.21 13.78
N THR A 786 -1.68 32.99 13.95
CA THR A 786 -2.66 33.13 12.87
C THR A 786 -2.88 34.61 12.56
N LEU A 787 -2.68 35.01 11.31
CA LEU A 787 -2.89 36.39 10.84
C LEU A 787 -4.26 36.57 10.20
N TRP A 788 -4.74 35.51 9.53
CA TRP A 788 -6.04 35.52 8.88
C TRP A 788 -6.64 34.12 8.86
N ASN A 789 -7.94 34.05 9.11
CA ASN A 789 -8.76 32.87 8.97
C ASN A 789 -10.11 33.30 8.41
N GLY A 790 -10.47 32.83 7.22
CA GLY A 790 -11.69 33.24 6.53
C GLY A 790 -12.47 32.07 5.97
N PRO A 791 -13.60 32.31 5.29
CA PRO A 791 -14.49 31.26 4.80
C PRO A 791 -13.93 30.49 3.59
N ALA A 792 -12.72 30.82 3.13
CA ALA A 792 -12.09 30.14 2.02
C ALA A 792 -11.68 28.73 2.43
N GLN A 793 -11.85 27.76 1.54
CA GLN A 793 -11.40 26.40 1.79
C GLN A 793 -9.88 26.27 1.65
N HIS A 794 -9.28 27.02 0.74
CA HIS A 794 -7.84 27.07 0.52
C HIS A 794 -7.36 28.52 0.37
N VAL A 795 -6.20 28.83 0.95
CA VAL A 795 -5.37 29.95 0.49
C VAL A 795 -4.33 29.37 -0.45
N ARG A 796 -4.37 29.77 -1.72
CA ARG A 796 -3.59 29.14 -2.80
C ARG A 796 -2.27 29.82 -3.10
N GLY A 797 -2.17 31.10 -2.79
CA GLY A 797 -0.95 31.85 -3.04
C GLY A 797 -0.77 32.99 -2.05
N LEU A 798 0.49 33.30 -1.79
CA LEU A 798 0.95 34.41 -0.97
C LEU A 798 2.02 35.18 -1.72
N ALA A 799 1.97 36.51 -1.65
CA ALA A 799 3.05 37.36 -2.13
C ALA A 799 3.28 38.53 -1.16
N LEU A 800 4.54 38.80 -0.84
CA LEU A 800 4.93 39.88 0.07
C LEU A 800 5.13 41.19 -0.71
N LEU A 801 4.40 42.23 -0.34
CA LEU A 801 4.56 43.57 -0.87
C LEU A 801 5.78 44.26 -0.24
N ARG A 802 6.34 45.25 -0.96
CA ARG A 802 7.50 46.03 -0.50
C ARG A 802 7.25 46.78 0.82
N ASP A 803 5.99 47.09 1.12
CA ASP A 803 5.57 47.76 2.36
C ASP A 803 5.32 46.79 3.53
N GLY A 804 5.59 45.50 3.35
CA GLY A 804 5.41 44.46 4.36
C GLY A 804 4.00 43.86 4.43
N ARG A 805 3.03 44.35 3.64
CA ARG A 805 1.69 43.74 3.55
C ARG A 805 1.71 42.49 2.68
N LEU A 806 0.75 41.60 2.88
CA LEU A 806 0.62 40.34 2.17
C LEU A 806 -0.54 40.38 1.17
N LEU A 807 -0.30 39.89 -0.04
CA LEU A 807 -1.36 39.51 -0.95
C LEU A 807 -1.75 38.05 -0.71
N VAL A 808 -3.05 37.79 -0.61
CA VAL A 808 -3.62 36.48 -0.29
C VAL A 808 -4.60 36.09 -1.40
N ALA A 809 -4.30 35.03 -2.14
CA ALA A 809 -5.18 34.47 -3.15
C ALA A 809 -6.04 33.35 -2.54
N THR A 810 -7.36 33.54 -2.55
CA THR A 810 -8.30 32.59 -1.95
C THR A 810 -9.01 31.74 -3.01
N SER A 811 -9.09 30.44 -2.76
CA SER A 811 -9.90 29.50 -3.53
C SER A 811 -11.28 29.34 -2.87
N GLN A 812 -12.28 29.02 -3.69
CA GLN A 812 -13.71 28.99 -3.39
C GLN A 812 -14.37 30.32 -3.02
N ALA A 813 -13.60 31.34 -2.66
CA ALA A 813 -14.08 32.71 -2.44
C ALA A 813 -13.76 33.66 -3.61
N GLY A 814 -12.82 33.30 -4.49
CA GLY A 814 -12.44 34.10 -5.66
C GLY A 814 -11.95 35.51 -5.29
N ARG A 815 -11.21 35.67 -4.19
CA ARG A 815 -10.77 37.00 -3.70
C ARG A 815 -9.27 37.12 -3.58
N LEU A 816 -8.74 38.21 -4.11
CA LEU A 816 -7.41 38.71 -3.81
C LEU A 816 -7.52 39.70 -2.65
N LEU A 817 -6.89 39.35 -1.53
CA LEU A 817 -6.90 40.18 -0.33
C LEU A 817 -5.54 40.82 -0.11
N ARG A 818 -5.53 42.04 0.43
CA ARG A 818 -4.37 42.73 1.00
C ARG A 818 -4.49 42.68 2.52
N LEU A 819 -3.59 41.95 3.17
CA LEU A 819 -3.53 41.72 4.60
C LEU A 819 -2.33 42.46 5.19
N ASP A 820 -2.57 43.27 6.22
CA ASP A 820 -1.50 43.82 7.06
C ASP A 820 -1.17 42.81 8.18
N PRO A 821 0.05 42.22 8.20
CA PRO A 821 0.43 41.21 9.19
C PRO A 821 0.63 41.77 10.61
N THR A 822 0.72 43.10 10.76
CA THR A 822 0.91 43.76 12.06
C THR A 822 -0.44 44.07 12.71
N SER A 823 -1.34 44.71 11.96
CA SER A 823 -2.67 45.10 12.46
C SER A 823 -3.74 44.02 12.31
N GLY A 824 -3.54 43.04 11.42
CA GLY A 824 -4.55 42.06 11.04
C GLY A 824 -5.64 42.63 10.11
N LYS A 825 -5.50 43.89 9.66
CA LYS A 825 -6.48 44.53 8.77
C LYS A 825 -6.43 43.89 7.39
N VAL A 826 -7.62 43.61 6.84
CA VAL A 826 -7.79 42.98 5.52
C VAL A 826 -8.63 43.86 4.61
N GLU A 827 -8.19 44.00 3.37
CA GLU A 827 -8.91 44.68 2.30
C GLU A 827 -9.03 43.74 1.09
N THR A 828 -10.15 43.77 0.37
CA THR A 828 -10.30 43.03 -0.89
C THR A 828 -9.87 43.93 -2.04
N LEU A 829 -8.85 43.54 -2.80
CA LEU A 829 -8.38 44.28 -3.97
C LEU A 829 -9.08 43.86 -5.26
N PHE A 830 -9.47 42.59 -5.35
CA PHE A 830 -10.10 42.04 -6.55
C PHE A 830 -11.01 40.86 -6.19
N HIS A 831 -12.15 40.79 -6.88
CA HIS A 831 -13.06 39.67 -6.85
C HIS A 831 -13.17 39.07 -8.26
N SER A 832 -12.76 37.82 -8.39
CA SER A 832 -12.79 37.07 -9.63
C SER A 832 -14.21 36.58 -9.95
N PRO A 833 -14.61 36.55 -11.23
CA PRO A 833 -15.81 35.84 -11.67
C PRO A 833 -15.73 34.33 -11.39
N SER A 834 -14.53 33.75 -11.43
CA SER A 834 -14.28 32.35 -11.05
C SER A 834 -14.10 32.23 -9.53
N PRO A 835 -14.67 31.18 -8.89
CA PRO A 835 -14.54 30.96 -7.44
C PRO A 835 -13.12 30.64 -7.00
N ASP A 836 -12.25 30.20 -7.91
CA ASP A 836 -10.89 29.74 -7.57
C ASP A 836 -9.81 30.68 -8.13
N LEU A 837 -9.06 31.29 -7.22
CA LEU A 837 -7.78 31.89 -7.55
C LEU A 837 -6.68 30.84 -7.36
N GLU A 838 -5.96 30.54 -8.43
CA GLU A 838 -5.01 29.43 -8.49
C GLU A 838 -3.61 29.79 -8.00
N ALA A 839 -3.18 31.01 -8.31
CA ALA A 839 -1.88 31.55 -7.99
C ALA A 839 -1.91 33.09 -7.99
N VAL A 840 -0.93 33.70 -7.31
CA VAL A 840 -0.69 35.14 -7.31
C VAL A 840 0.80 35.41 -7.46
N ALA A 841 1.15 36.45 -8.20
CA ALA A 841 2.51 36.97 -8.32
C ALA A 841 2.50 38.50 -8.30
N ILE A 842 3.66 39.12 -8.05
CA ILE A 842 3.84 40.58 -8.11
C ILE A 842 4.84 40.88 -9.22
N SER A 843 4.56 41.89 -10.04
CA SER A 843 5.53 42.43 -11.00
C SER A 843 5.30 43.92 -11.18
N GLY A 844 6.32 44.73 -10.89
CA GLY A 844 6.20 46.19 -10.85
C GLY A 844 5.08 46.67 -9.92
N PRO A 845 4.20 47.60 -10.35
CA PRO A 845 3.09 48.11 -9.55
C PRO A 845 1.81 47.26 -9.62
N HIS A 846 1.90 46.01 -10.10
CA HIS A 846 0.75 45.15 -10.35
C HIS A 846 0.85 43.82 -9.59
N ALA A 847 -0.31 43.36 -9.11
CA ALA A 847 -0.54 41.96 -8.77
C ALA A 847 -1.07 41.22 -10.00
N TRP A 848 -0.55 40.03 -10.24
CA TRP A 848 -1.06 39.10 -11.23
C TRP A 848 -1.78 37.96 -10.55
N VAL A 849 -2.97 37.63 -11.03
CA VAL A 849 -3.82 36.57 -10.45
C VAL A 849 -4.23 35.60 -11.55
N ALA A 850 -4.10 34.31 -11.27
CA ALA A 850 -4.56 33.25 -12.15
C ALA A 850 -5.91 32.69 -11.70
N THR A 851 -6.73 32.35 -12.69
CA THR A 851 -8.01 31.64 -12.55
C THR A 851 -8.02 30.45 -13.52
N GLU A 852 -9.13 29.71 -13.59
CA GLU A 852 -9.26 28.54 -14.46
C GLU A 852 -9.03 28.85 -15.96
N ASP A 853 -9.44 30.02 -16.46
CA ASP A 853 -9.40 30.34 -17.89
C ASP A 853 -8.67 31.66 -18.20
N SER A 854 -8.22 32.40 -17.20
CA SER A 854 -7.77 33.79 -17.37
C SER A 854 -6.71 34.24 -16.38
N LEU A 855 -5.91 35.20 -16.81
CA LEU A 855 -4.99 35.98 -15.98
C LEU A 855 -5.53 37.39 -15.82
N TYR A 856 -5.39 37.94 -14.62
CA TYR A 856 -5.77 39.31 -14.31
C TYR A 856 -4.56 40.10 -13.85
N ARG A 857 -4.29 41.23 -14.51
CA ARG A 857 -3.36 42.25 -14.03
C ARG A 857 -4.14 43.26 -13.20
N VAL A 858 -3.95 43.20 -11.89
CA VAL A 858 -4.63 44.03 -10.89
C VAL A 858 -3.66 45.10 -10.39
N PRO A 859 -3.93 46.39 -10.61
CA PRO A 859 -3.14 47.47 -10.02
C PRO A 859 -3.14 47.39 -8.49
N LEU A 860 -1.98 47.56 -7.85
CA LEU A 860 -1.88 47.57 -6.37
C LEU A 860 -2.45 48.84 -5.74
N GLU A 861 -2.57 49.88 -6.56
CA GLU A 861 -3.20 51.18 -6.27
C GLU A 861 -4.38 51.40 -7.23
N ALA A 862 -4.95 52.61 -7.30
CA ALA A 862 -6.08 52.90 -8.18
C ALA A 862 -5.74 52.66 -9.66
N GLY A 863 -6.56 51.86 -10.35
CA GLY A 863 -6.42 51.60 -11.78
C GLY A 863 -7.41 50.56 -12.29
N ALA A 864 -7.46 50.38 -13.61
CA ALA A 864 -8.32 49.38 -14.24
C ALA A 864 -7.65 47.99 -14.26
N VAL A 865 -8.41 46.96 -13.87
CA VAL A 865 -7.99 45.56 -14.00
C VAL A 865 -8.02 45.16 -15.47
N GLN A 866 -6.99 44.44 -15.93
CA GLN A 866 -6.91 43.94 -17.30
C GLN A 866 -6.94 42.41 -17.32
N ARG A 867 -7.69 41.84 -18.26
CA ARG A 867 -7.85 40.40 -18.44
C ARG A 867 -7.05 39.92 -19.64
N PHE A 868 -6.37 38.79 -19.48
CA PHE A 868 -5.59 38.12 -20.51
C PHE A 868 -5.98 36.64 -20.57
N THR A 869 -5.96 36.05 -21.77
CA THR A 869 -6.22 34.63 -21.98
C THR A 869 -4.93 33.95 -22.42
N PRO A 870 -4.15 33.35 -21.50
CA PRO A 870 -2.83 32.79 -21.81
C PRO A 870 -2.91 31.54 -22.70
N GLY A 871 -4.05 30.87 -22.75
CA GLY A 871 -4.30 29.66 -23.52
C GLY A 871 -5.58 28.96 -23.08
N PRO A 872 -5.87 27.76 -23.62
CA PRO A 872 -7.12 27.04 -23.36
C PRO A 872 -7.12 26.23 -22.05
N CYS A 873 -6.02 26.26 -21.29
CA CYS A 873 -5.79 25.39 -20.13
C CYS A 873 -5.56 26.22 -18.85
N PRO A 874 -6.01 25.72 -17.67
CA PRO A 874 -5.81 26.43 -16.41
C PRO A 874 -4.35 26.69 -16.08
N THR A 875 -4.11 27.86 -15.47
CA THR A 875 -2.81 28.25 -14.94
C THR A 875 -2.68 27.80 -13.48
N LEU A 876 -1.63 27.05 -13.16
CA LEU A 876 -1.40 26.48 -11.82
C LEU A 876 -0.43 27.31 -10.98
N CYS A 877 0.52 28.00 -11.61
CA CYS A 877 1.56 28.77 -10.96
C CYS A 877 1.90 30.03 -11.76
N LEU A 878 2.31 31.09 -11.04
CA LEU A 878 2.70 32.37 -11.60
C LEU A 878 4.07 32.80 -11.05
N MET A 879 4.84 33.51 -11.87
CA MET A 879 6.05 34.20 -11.45
C MET A 879 6.16 35.55 -12.16
N GLY A 880 6.34 36.63 -11.40
CA GLY A 880 6.55 37.96 -11.97
C GLY A 880 7.89 38.05 -12.67
N ASP A 881 7.98 38.78 -13.78
CA ASP A 881 9.25 39.01 -14.50
C ASP A 881 10.05 40.23 -13.98
N GLY A 882 9.51 40.97 -13.01
CA GLY A 882 10.12 42.18 -12.44
C GLY A 882 9.86 43.46 -13.24
N GLU A 883 9.47 43.35 -14.51
CA GLU A 883 9.29 44.47 -15.45
C GLU A 883 7.82 44.84 -15.69
N GLY A 884 6.90 44.27 -14.91
CA GLY A 884 5.45 44.50 -15.01
C GLY A 884 4.69 43.41 -15.78
N GLY A 885 5.38 42.38 -16.28
CA GLY A 885 4.81 41.18 -16.87
C GLY A 885 4.80 39.96 -15.93
N VAL A 886 4.39 38.81 -16.45
CA VAL A 886 4.26 37.55 -15.70
C VAL A 886 4.53 36.33 -16.57
N TRP A 887 5.09 35.30 -15.96
CA TRP A 887 5.16 33.93 -16.46
C TRP A 887 4.08 33.06 -15.82
N ALA A 888 3.44 32.21 -16.61
CA ALA A 888 2.32 31.38 -16.21
C ALA A 888 2.51 29.94 -16.67
N GLY A 889 2.51 29.00 -15.72
CA GLY A 889 2.59 27.56 -15.99
C GLY A 889 1.20 26.92 -16.07
N GLN A 890 0.91 26.17 -17.13
CA GLN A 890 -0.42 25.62 -17.40
C GLN A 890 -0.51 24.09 -17.15
N THR A 891 -1.74 23.57 -17.00
CA THR A 891 -2.01 22.14 -16.76
C THR A 891 -1.57 21.22 -17.90
N ASP A 892 -1.48 21.73 -19.13
CA ASP A 892 -1.02 20.98 -20.31
C ASP A 892 0.49 21.04 -20.54
N GLY A 893 1.22 21.78 -19.68
CA GLY A 893 2.67 21.96 -19.77
C GLY A 893 3.14 23.17 -20.53
N SER A 894 2.21 23.91 -21.12
CA SER A 894 2.52 25.17 -21.77
C SER A 894 2.96 26.21 -20.75
N ILE A 895 3.87 27.07 -21.16
CA ILE A 895 4.34 28.21 -20.37
C ILE A 895 3.98 29.46 -21.17
N ALA A 896 3.13 30.32 -20.60
CA ALA A 896 2.79 31.59 -21.19
C ALA A 896 3.58 32.73 -20.54
N ARG A 897 4.06 33.66 -21.36
CA ARG A 897 4.59 34.94 -20.92
C ARG A 897 3.65 36.04 -21.34
N VAL A 898 3.27 36.90 -20.40
CA VAL A 898 2.57 38.15 -20.68
C VAL A 898 3.51 39.29 -20.27
N PRO A 899 4.30 39.86 -21.20
CA PRO A 899 5.16 41.00 -20.91
C PRO A 899 4.32 42.25 -20.56
N ALA A 900 4.98 43.31 -20.07
CA ALA A 900 4.30 44.56 -19.72
C ALA A 900 3.48 45.18 -20.88
N SER A 901 3.91 44.95 -22.13
CA SER A 901 3.21 45.37 -23.35
C SER A 901 1.86 44.67 -23.56
N GLY A 902 1.63 43.52 -22.92
CA GLY A 902 0.42 42.71 -23.04
C GLY A 902 0.42 41.71 -24.19
N GLU A 903 1.48 41.65 -25.01
CA GLU A 903 1.57 40.70 -26.11
C GLU A 903 1.91 39.29 -25.62
N ILE A 904 0.90 38.43 -25.54
CA ILE A 904 1.03 37.07 -25.02
C ILE A 904 1.89 36.22 -25.96
N LEU A 905 2.90 35.55 -25.38
CA LEU A 905 3.67 34.50 -26.02
C LEU A 905 3.48 33.20 -25.23
N ARG A 906 2.92 32.18 -25.86
CA ARG A 906 2.73 30.86 -25.27
C ARG A 906 3.72 29.89 -25.87
N VAL A 907 4.54 29.26 -25.03
CA VAL A 907 5.44 28.16 -25.40
C VAL A 907 4.72 26.84 -25.10
N PRO A 908 4.19 26.15 -26.12
CA PRO A 908 3.47 24.90 -25.91
C PRO A 908 4.42 23.79 -25.47
N ALA A 909 3.91 22.81 -24.73
CA ALA A 909 4.62 21.57 -24.51
C ALA A 909 4.33 20.58 -25.65
N SER A 910 5.33 19.76 -26.01
CA SER A 910 5.18 18.66 -26.96
C SER A 910 4.33 17.50 -26.44
N SER A 911 4.14 17.42 -25.12
CA SER A 911 3.30 16.44 -24.44
C SER A 911 2.61 17.07 -23.23
N LYS A 912 1.43 16.55 -22.85
CA LYS A 912 0.64 17.07 -21.73
C LYS A 912 1.35 16.81 -20.40
N ARG A 913 2.08 17.80 -19.90
CA ARG A 913 2.92 17.71 -18.68
C ARG A 913 2.76 18.95 -17.79
N PRO A 914 1.92 18.96 -16.75
CA PRO A 914 1.63 20.18 -16.01
C PRO A 914 2.88 20.89 -15.50
N VAL A 915 2.91 22.22 -15.60
CA VAL A 915 3.92 23.05 -14.95
C VAL A 915 3.44 23.34 -13.52
N LEU A 916 4.15 22.79 -12.54
CA LEU A 916 3.72 22.84 -11.13
C LEU A 916 4.50 23.86 -10.30
N ALA A 917 5.70 24.25 -10.75
CA ALA A 917 6.49 25.25 -10.08
C ALA A 917 7.21 26.17 -11.08
N LEU A 918 7.30 27.45 -10.70
CA LEU A 918 8.12 28.47 -11.35
C LEU A 918 9.04 29.10 -10.31
N LEU A 919 10.28 29.39 -10.69
CA LEU A 919 11.26 30.10 -9.86
C LEU A 919 11.89 31.23 -10.68
N ALA A 920 11.92 32.44 -10.14
CA ALA A 920 12.53 33.59 -10.83
C ALA A 920 14.05 33.41 -10.98
N GLU A 921 14.59 33.93 -12.08
CA GLU A 921 16.04 34.00 -12.34
C GLU A 921 16.37 35.38 -12.94
N GLU A 922 17.60 35.87 -12.80
CA GLU A 922 17.97 37.26 -13.19
C GLU A 922 17.57 37.64 -14.62
N GLN A 923 17.60 36.68 -15.56
CA GLN A 923 17.26 36.91 -16.97
C GLN A 923 16.16 35.97 -17.48
N GLY A 924 15.27 35.49 -16.60
CA GLY A 924 14.30 34.49 -17.02
C GLY A 924 13.46 33.87 -15.91
N VAL A 925 13.05 32.63 -16.14
CA VAL A 925 12.33 31.79 -15.19
C VAL A 925 12.76 30.33 -15.33
N LEU A 926 12.86 29.63 -14.21
CA LEU A 926 12.93 28.18 -14.18
C LEU A 926 11.52 27.60 -14.07
N ALA A 927 11.20 26.59 -14.87
CA ALA A 927 9.91 25.92 -14.87
C ALA A 927 10.08 24.41 -14.66
N ALA A 928 9.36 23.87 -13.67
CA ALA A 928 9.26 22.43 -13.47
C ALA A 928 8.01 21.88 -14.17
N ARG A 929 8.22 21.22 -15.30
CA ARG A 929 7.21 20.34 -15.92
C ARG A 929 7.26 18.99 -15.23
N SER A 930 6.10 18.41 -14.96
CA SER A 930 5.99 17.10 -14.31
C SER A 930 5.33 16.04 -15.19
N PHE A 931 5.66 14.77 -14.95
CA PHE A 931 5.19 13.57 -15.66
C PHE A 931 5.67 13.36 -17.11
N PRO A 932 6.95 13.01 -17.36
CA PRO A 932 8.11 12.97 -16.46
C PRO A 932 8.65 14.36 -16.11
N VAL A 933 9.53 14.45 -15.12
CA VAL A 933 10.07 15.75 -14.71
C VAL A 933 11.04 16.28 -15.74
N GLU A 934 10.88 17.57 -16.05
CA GLU A 934 11.84 18.37 -16.78
C GLU A 934 11.93 19.76 -16.14
N ILE A 935 13.12 20.15 -15.69
CA ILE A 935 13.39 21.52 -15.22
C ILE A 935 13.99 22.28 -16.39
N LEU A 936 13.28 23.31 -16.81
CA LEU A 936 13.60 24.15 -17.95
C LEU A 936 14.00 25.54 -17.48
N ARG A 937 15.03 26.12 -18.09
CA ARG A 937 15.35 27.54 -18.01
C ARG A 937 14.80 28.23 -19.26
N LEU A 938 14.06 29.32 -19.06
CA LEU A 938 13.50 30.16 -20.12
C LEU A 938 14.04 31.58 -19.97
N GLY A 939 14.68 32.13 -21.00
CA GLY A 939 15.15 33.53 -21.00
C GLY A 939 14.04 34.55 -21.31
N GLN A 940 14.30 35.84 -21.10
CA GLN A 940 13.31 36.90 -21.33
C GLN A 940 13.14 37.35 -22.81
N GLY A 941 14.16 37.18 -23.65
CA GLY A 941 14.17 37.63 -25.06
C GLY A 941 13.68 36.58 -26.05
N LEU A 942 13.77 36.87 -27.35
CA LEU A 942 13.56 35.86 -28.40
C LEU A 942 14.88 35.11 -28.63
N GLY A 943 14.80 33.78 -28.67
CA GLY A 943 15.93 32.90 -28.95
C GLY A 943 15.77 32.18 -30.27
N ARG A 944 16.88 31.61 -30.74
CA ARG A 944 16.85 30.67 -31.86
C ARG A 944 15.89 29.53 -31.53
N SER A 945 14.90 29.33 -32.39
CA SER A 945 13.79 28.43 -32.13
C SER A 945 13.58 27.49 -33.30
N GLU A 946 13.12 26.28 -33.02
CA GLU A 946 12.70 25.33 -34.04
C GLU A 946 11.28 24.81 -33.74
N TYR A 947 10.53 24.58 -34.80
CA TYR A 947 9.25 23.90 -34.76
C TYR A 947 9.30 22.71 -35.72
N LEU A 948 8.89 21.54 -35.24
CA LEU A 948 8.74 20.34 -36.05
C LEU A 948 7.25 20.01 -36.15
N SER A 949 6.73 19.91 -37.37
CA SER A 949 5.35 19.49 -37.59
C SER A 949 5.12 18.06 -37.07
N PRO A 950 3.86 17.67 -36.82
CA PRO A 950 3.51 16.26 -36.80
C PRO A 950 4.02 15.56 -38.06
N VAL A 951 4.20 14.24 -37.97
CA VAL A 951 4.41 13.41 -39.15
C VAL A 951 3.13 13.40 -39.97
N LEU A 952 3.20 13.91 -41.19
CA LEU A 952 2.08 13.98 -42.13
C LEU A 952 2.01 12.67 -42.92
N ASP A 953 0.92 11.92 -42.79
CA ASP A 953 0.70 10.64 -43.48
C ASP A 953 -0.11 10.85 -44.78
N ALA A 954 0.51 10.59 -45.93
CA ALA A 954 -0.15 10.66 -47.24
C ALA A 954 -1.06 9.45 -47.52
N GLY A 955 -1.08 8.44 -46.66
CA GLY A 955 -1.80 7.18 -46.80
C GLY A 955 -1.13 6.19 -47.75
N SER A 956 -0.43 6.68 -48.77
CA SER A 956 0.34 5.89 -49.76
C SER A 956 1.62 6.62 -50.19
N PRO A 957 2.62 5.92 -50.75
CA PRO A 957 3.80 6.56 -51.33
C PRO A 957 3.41 7.66 -52.32
N SER A 958 3.90 8.88 -52.09
CA SER A 958 3.45 10.09 -52.78
C SER A 958 4.63 10.97 -53.20
N ARG A 959 4.48 11.67 -54.34
CA ARG A 959 5.36 12.78 -54.72
C ARG A 959 4.87 14.06 -54.05
N TRP A 960 5.82 14.84 -53.54
CA TRP A 960 5.53 16.11 -52.88
C TRP A 960 5.45 17.25 -53.90
N GLY A 961 4.44 18.09 -53.77
CA GLY A 961 4.18 19.25 -54.62
C GLY A 961 4.84 20.51 -54.07
N GLN A 962 4.10 21.62 -54.06
CA GLN A 962 4.59 22.88 -53.51
C GLN A 962 4.24 23.04 -52.03
N ILE A 963 5.16 23.63 -51.28
CA ILE A 963 4.92 24.14 -49.94
C ILE A 963 4.78 25.67 -49.96
N ARG A 964 3.75 26.19 -49.30
CA ARG A 964 3.39 27.62 -49.20
C ARG A 964 3.08 27.98 -47.76
N TRP A 965 3.35 29.21 -47.34
CA TRP A 965 2.94 29.67 -46.00
C TRP A 965 2.41 31.09 -46.03
N LEU A 966 1.44 31.36 -45.15
CA LEU A 966 0.88 32.69 -44.94
C LEU A 966 1.53 33.32 -43.71
N GLY A 967 2.24 34.43 -43.92
CA GLY A 967 2.81 35.26 -42.86
C GLY A 967 1.99 36.53 -42.63
N VAL A 968 2.12 37.13 -41.44
CA VAL A 968 1.52 38.44 -41.12
C VAL A 968 2.17 39.55 -41.99
N PRO A 969 1.42 40.55 -42.51
CA PRO A 969 1.98 41.62 -43.34
C PRO A 969 3.13 42.36 -42.65
N GLY A 970 4.28 42.50 -43.32
CA GLY A 970 5.46 43.26 -42.83
C GLY A 970 6.79 42.49 -42.76
N THR A 971 6.77 41.15 -42.83
CA THR A 971 7.98 40.32 -42.72
C THR A 971 8.76 40.24 -44.04
N ARG A 972 10.05 40.67 -44.09
CA ARG A 972 10.95 40.49 -45.24
C ARG A 972 11.88 39.26 -45.06
N SER A 973 11.60 38.19 -45.82
CA SER A 973 12.48 37.03 -46.14
C SER A 973 12.87 36.03 -45.03
N PRO A 974 13.53 34.92 -45.43
CA PRO A 974 12.96 33.59 -45.61
C PRO A 974 12.93 32.80 -44.29
N ALA A 975 11.79 32.22 -43.93
CA ALA A 975 11.77 31.16 -42.94
C ALA A 975 12.75 30.05 -43.36
N ALA A 976 13.53 29.50 -42.44
CA ALA A 976 14.40 28.38 -42.76
C ALA A 976 13.59 27.06 -42.73
N LEU A 977 12.69 26.92 -43.70
CA LEU A 977 11.80 25.77 -43.81
C LEU A 977 12.54 24.60 -44.45
N ARG A 978 12.39 23.42 -43.88
CA ARG A 978 13.04 22.17 -44.33
C ARG A 978 12.05 21.02 -44.30
N THR A 979 12.24 20.03 -45.15
CA THR A 979 11.39 18.85 -45.21
C THR A 979 12.22 17.58 -45.20
N ARG A 980 11.65 16.49 -44.68
CA ARG A 980 12.17 15.13 -44.83
C ARG A 980 11.01 14.15 -44.97
N SER A 981 11.24 13.02 -45.62
CA SER A 981 10.23 11.99 -45.84
C SER A 981 10.75 10.60 -45.47
N GLY A 982 9.84 9.66 -45.24
CA GLY A 982 10.20 8.27 -44.95
C GLY A 982 9.00 7.31 -44.99
N PRO A 983 9.26 6.00 -44.84
CA PRO A 983 8.24 4.95 -45.01
C PRO A 983 7.50 4.61 -43.71
N THR A 984 7.93 5.12 -42.57
CA THR A 984 7.40 4.79 -41.23
C THR A 984 6.71 5.98 -40.57
N SER A 985 5.76 5.71 -39.67
CA SER A 985 4.96 6.75 -38.99
C SER A 985 5.73 7.55 -37.92
N ALA A 986 6.95 7.13 -37.58
CA ALA A 986 7.86 7.84 -36.70
C ALA A 986 9.23 7.98 -37.39
N PRO A 987 9.91 9.13 -37.31
CA PRO A 987 11.22 9.30 -37.93
C PRO A 987 12.26 8.35 -37.35
N ASP A 988 12.83 7.51 -38.21
CA ASP A 988 13.88 6.53 -37.90
C ASP A 988 15.05 6.66 -38.91
N GLU A 989 15.96 5.69 -38.91
CA GLU A 989 17.12 5.65 -39.80
C GLU A 989 16.79 5.54 -41.30
N HIS A 990 15.56 5.13 -41.66
CA HIS A 990 15.10 4.98 -43.03
C HIS A 990 14.51 6.27 -43.60
N TRP A 991 14.42 7.33 -42.80
CA TRP A 991 13.99 8.64 -43.27
C TRP A 991 15.10 9.38 -44.01
N SER A 992 14.71 10.20 -44.99
CA SER A 992 15.65 11.07 -45.69
C SER A 992 16.31 12.06 -44.71
N PRO A 993 17.54 12.51 -44.98
CA PRO A 993 18.08 13.71 -44.35
C PRO A 993 17.13 14.90 -44.54
N TRP A 994 17.25 15.91 -43.66
CA TRP A 994 16.55 17.18 -43.83
C TRP A 994 17.02 17.87 -45.13
N SER A 995 16.06 18.42 -45.88
CA SER A 995 16.35 19.18 -47.09
C SER A 995 17.13 20.47 -46.83
N GLU A 996 17.67 21.05 -47.91
CA GLU A 996 18.05 22.45 -47.93
C GLU A 996 16.87 23.36 -47.59
N THR A 997 17.19 24.60 -47.20
CA THR A 997 16.22 25.58 -46.74
C THR A 997 15.38 26.16 -47.89
N LEU A 998 14.06 26.07 -47.75
CA LEU A 998 13.07 26.60 -48.69
C LEU A 998 12.69 28.03 -48.30
N GLY A 999 13.11 29.02 -49.09
CA GLY A 999 13.01 30.45 -48.70
C GLY A 999 11.90 31.30 -49.34
N ARG A 1000 11.07 30.77 -50.26
CA ARG A 1000 10.02 31.56 -50.95
C ARG A 1000 8.63 31.30 -50.35
N SER A 1001 8.00 32.34 -49.80
CA SER A 1001 6.66 32.26 -49.20
C SER A 1001 5.53 31.98 -50.19
N THR A 1002 5.73 32.28 -51.48
CA THR A 1002 4.74 32.12 -52.54
C THR A 1002 4.66 30.70 -53.13
N GLY A 1003 5.53 29.78 -52.70
CA GLY A 1003 5.58 28.40 -53.19
C GLY A 1003 6.99 27.95 -53.53
N ALA A 1004 7.45 26.90 -52.86
CA ALA A 1004 8.68 26.19 -53.18
C ALA A 1004 8.38 24.70 -53.41
N ASN A 1005 9.03 24.05 -54.37
CA ASN A 1005 8.90 22.61 -54.55
C ASN A 1005 9.54 21.89 -53.35
N VAL A 1006 8.86 20.88 -52.82
CA VAL A 1006 9.39 20.04 -51.73
C VAL A 1006 10.44 19.09 -52.32
N PRO A 1007 11.72 19.18 -51.91
CA PRO A 1007 12.81 18.42 -52.53
C PRO A 1007 13.00 17.02 -51.92
N SER A 1008 12.26 16.68 -50.86
CA SER A 1008 12.33 15.36 -50.23
C SER A 1008 11.93 14.25 -51.20
N PRO A 1009 12.50 13.03 -51.09
CA PRO A 1009 12.17 11.93 -51.99
C PRO A 1009 10.71 11.49 -51.82
N PRO A 1010 10.05 10.96 -52.87
CA PRO A 1010 8.70 10.44 -52.76
C PRO A 1010 8.59 9.30 -51.73
N ASP A 1011 7.70 9.43 -50.76
CA ASP A 1011 7.45 8.40 -49.75
C ASP A 1011 6.04 8.57 -49.14
N ARG A 1012 5.65 7.77 -48.15
CA ARG A 1012 4.33 7.86 -47.50
C ARG A 1012 4.24 8.98 -46.48
N PHE A 1013 5.28 9.19 -45.69
CA PHE A 1013 5.28 10.16 -44.60
C PHE A 1013 6.17 11.35 -44.91
N LEU A 1014 5.74 12.55 -44.52
CA LEU A 1014 6.50 13.80 -44.64
C LEU A 1014 6.53 14.52 -43.29
N GLN A 1015 7.65 15.13 -42.94
CA GLN A 1015 7.74 16.05 -41.81
C GLN A 1015 8.33 17.38 -42.26
N VAL A 1016 7.76 18.47 -41.74
CA VAL A 1016 8.22 19.83 -42.00
C VAL A 1016 8.88 20.38 -40.75
N GLY A 1017 10.10 20.90 -40.90
CA GLY A 1017 10.84 21.62 -39.87
C GLY A 1017 10.91 23.10 -40.21
N LEU A 1018 10.78 23.95 -39.20
CA LEU A 1018 10.83 25.39 -39.33
C LEU A 1018 11.86 25.93 -38.34
N ARG A 1019 12.92 26.55 -38.87
CA ARG A 1019 13.88 27.31 -38.06
C ARG A 1019 13.51 28.79 -38.06
N LEU A 1020 13.46 29.35 -36.86
CA LEU A 1020 13.08 30.72 -36.56
C LEU A 1020 14.29 31.40 -35.90
N GLU A 1021 14.83 32.40 -36.57
CA GLU A 1021 15.99 33.16 -36.10
C GLU A 1021 15.52 34.45 -35.38
N PRO A 1022 16.22 34.88 -34.31
CA PRO A 1022 15.77 36.00 -33.46
C PRO A 1022 16.04 37.40 -34.04
N ASP A 1023 16.99 37.55 -34.98
CA ASP A 1023 17.56 38.85 -35.40
C ASP A 1023 16.85 39.53 -36.60
N LEU A 1024 15.57 39.26 -36.83
CA LEU A 1024 14.80 40.00 -37.85
C LEU A 1024 14.09 41.21 -37.20
N PRO A 1025 14.12 42.41 -37.82
CA PRO A 1025 13.48 43.62 -37.27
C PRO A 1025 11.95 43.47 -37.09
N THR A 1026 11.35 42.43 -37.68
CA THR A 1026 10.01 41.92 -37.36
C THR A 1026 10.10 40.39 -37.34
N PRO A 1027 9.86 39.71 -36.21
CA PRO A 1027 9.98 38.26 -36.12
C PRO A 1027 8.97 37.60 -37.04
N LEU A 1028 9.37 36.48 -37.67
CA LEU A 1028 8.49 35.74 -38.56
C LEU A 1028 7.28 35.22 -37.77
N ARG A 1029 6.08 35.45 -38.31
CA ARG A 1029 4.82 34.93 -37.78
C ARG A 1029 4.12 34.12 -38.86
N ILE A 1030 3.93 32.83 -38.63
CA ILE A 1030 3.25 31.92 -39.58
C ILE A 1030 1.84 31.62 -39.09
N GLN A 1031 0.84 32.01 -39.86
CA GLN A 1031 -0.57 31.71 -39.58
C GLN A 1031 -1.00 30.36 -40.13
N SER A 1032 -0.46 29.96 -41.29
CA SER A 1032 -0.74 28.66 -41.87
C SER A 1032 0.36 28.20 -42.81
N LEU A 1033 0.60 26.90 -42.84
CA LEU A 1033 1.50 26.22 -43.75
C LEU A 1033 0.72 25.20 -44.59
N GLN A 1034 0.91 25.22 -45.91
CA GLN A 1034 0.23 24.36 -46.87
C GLN A 1034 1.22 23.52 -47.67
N VAL A 1035 0.98 22.21 -47.79
CA VAL A 1035 1.84 21.28 -48.53
C VAL A 1035 1.00 20.47 -49.52
N GLY A 1036 1.24 20.64 -50.81
CA GLY A 1036 0.64 19.80 -51.85
C GLY A 1036 1.33 18.43 -51.99
N PHE A 1037 0.60 17.39 -52.37
CA PHE A 1037 1.15 16.05 -52.69
C PHE A 1037 0.25 15.27 -53.66
N SER A 1038 0.81 14.25 -54.31
CA SER A 1038 0.11 13.37 -55.26
C SER A 1038 0.60 11.93 -55.12
N ALA A 1039 -0.30 10.96 -55.13
CA ALA A 1039 0.06 9.54 -54.99
C ALA A 1039 0.86 9.04 -56.20
N LEU A 1040 1.85 8.16 -55.96
CA LEU A 1040 2.51 7.43 -57.04
C LEU A 1040 1.57 6.34 -57.61
N PRO A 1041 1.59 6.05 -58.93
CA PRO A 1041 0.86 4.92 -59.48
C PRO A 1041 1.38 3.61 -58.86
N GLY A 1042 0.50 2.84 -58.21
CA GLY A 1042 0.80 1.51 -57.66
C GLY A 1042 0.45 0.38 -58.64
N PRO A 1043 1.00 -0.84 -58.46
CA PRO A 1043 0.58 -2.01 -59.22
C PRO A 1043 -0.91 -2.29 -59.01
N LEU A 1044 -1.59 -2.79 -60.05
CA LEU A 1044 -3.00 -3.19 -59.97
C LEU A 1044 -3.20 -4.18 -58.80
N ALA A 1045 -4.16 -3.93 -57.92
CA ALA A 1045 -4.44 -4.81 -56.79
C ALA A 1045 -5.94 -4.91 -56.52
N VAL A 1046 -6.43 -6.13 -56.36
CA VAL A 1046 -7.82 -6.45 -56.02
C VAL A 1046 -7.87 -7.37 -54.81
N HIS A 1047 -8.91 -7.27 -53.99
CA HIS A 1047 -9.16 -8.22 -52.89
C HIS A 1047 -10.65 -8.44 -52.67
N TRP A 1048 -10.97 -9.59 -52.07
CA TRP A 1048 -12.31 -9.91 -51.61
C TRP A 1048 -12.65 -9.11 -50.34
N VAL A 1049 -13.81 -8.48 -50.33
CA VAL A 1049 -14.42 -7.86 -49.14
C VAL A 1049 -15.37 -8.86 -48.48
N GLU A 1050 -16.09 -9.67 -49.27
CA GLU A 1050 -16.94 -10.75 -48.80
C GLU A 1050 -17.01 -11.83 -49.90
N PRO A 1051 -16.62 -13.10 -49.64
CA PRO A 1051 -16.32 -13.71 -48.33
C PRO A 1051 -14.87 -13.55 -47.85
N GLN A 1052 -14.68 -13.61 -46.53
CA GLN A 1052 -13.39 -13.60 -45.81
C GLN A 1052 -12.90 -15.00 -45.42
N GLY A 1053 -13.72 -16.06 -45.52
CA GLY A 1053 -13.31 -17.46 -45.36
C GLY A 1053 -13.80 -18.20 -44.11
N SER A 1054 -14.83 -17.71 -43.44
CA SER A 1054 -15.47 -18.40 -42.30
C SER A 1054 -16.99 -18.48 -42.42
N GLU A 1055 -17.52 -17.95 -43.52
CA GLU A 1055 -18.92 -17.83 -43.78
C GLU A 1055 -19.56 -19.18 -44.09
N ARG A 1056 -20.81 -19.32 -43.61
CA ARG A 1056 -21.66 -20.46 -43.87
C ARG A 1056 -22.96 -19.96 -44.42
N TRP A 1057 -23.22 -20.28 -45.67
CA TRP A 1057 -24.22 -19.60 -46.47
C TRP A 1057 -25.24 -20.58 -47.03
N SER A 1058 -26.46 -20.09 -47.10
CA SER A 1058 -27.55 -20.63 -47.89
C SER A 1058 -28.34 -19.48 -48.52
N GLY A 1059 -29.07 -19.77 -49.60
CA GLY A 1059 -29.87 -18.81 -50.35
C GLY A 1059 -29.05 -17.81 -51.17
N ALA A 1060 -29.63 -16.63 -51.39
CA ALA A 1060 -28.97 -15.54 -52.10
C ALA A 1060 -28.01 -14.78 -51.16
N ARG A 1061 -26.76 -14.59 -51.60
CA ARG A 1061 -25.71 -13.86 -50.88
C ARG A 1061 -25.01 -12.88 -51.80
N THR A 1062 -24.63 -11.72 -51.29
CA THR A 1062 -23.93 -10.71 -52.07
C THR A 1062 -22.43 -10.90 -51.90
N LEU A 1063 -21.76 -11.29 -52.98
CA LEU A 1063 -20.31 -11.24 -53.08
C LEU A 1063 -19.87 -9.80 -53.23
N LYS A 1064 -18.79 -9.41 -52.55
CA LYS A 1064 -18.23 -8.07 -52.64
C LYS A 1064 -16.72 -8.13 -52.79
N TRP A 1065 -16.17 -7.36 -53.72
CA TRP A 1065 -14.73 -7.22 -53.90
C TRP A 1065 -14.38 -5.77 -54.21
N ARG A 1066 -13.11 -5.42 -53.98
CA ARG A 1066 -12.61 -4.06 -54.10
C ARG A 1066 -11.36 -4.00 -54.97
N LEU A 1067 -11.33 -2.98 -55.84
CA LEU A 1067 -10.11 -2.51 -56.47
C LEU A 1067 -9.31 -1.68 -55.46
N ALA A 1068 -8.28 -2.31 -54.88
CA ALA A 1068 -7.42 -1.71 -53.87
C ALA A 1068 -6.47 -0.68 -54.49
N GLN A 1069 -5.92 -0.99 -55.68
CA GLN A 1069 -5.05 -0.11 -56.47
C GLN A 1069 -5.35 -0.31 -57.96
N GLY A 1070 -5.32 0.76 -58.74
CA GLY A 1070 -5.68 0.80 -60.17
C GLY A 1070 -6.84 1.75 -60.47
N ASP A 1071 -6.98 2.15 -61.74
CA ASP A 1071 -8.08 3.00 -62.20
C ASP A 1071 -9.30 2.14 -62.57
N PRO A 1072 -10.45 2.27 -61.86
CA PRO A 1072 -11.67 1.52 -62.17
C PRO A 1072 -12.13 1.66 -63.62
N SER A 1073 -11.90 2.82 -64.24
CA SER A 1073 -12.30 3.09 -65.62
C SER A 1073 -11.50 2.29 -66.65
N ARG A 1074 -10.37 1.70 -66.26
CA ARG A 1074 -9.48 0.92 -67.13
C ARG A 1074 -9.48 -0.58 -66.83
N VAL A 1075 -10.01 -1.00 -65.69
CA VAL A 1075 -9.89 -2.39 -65.21
C VAL A 1075 -11.13 -3.22 -65.52
N SER A 1076 -10.95 -4.48 -65.88
CA SER A 1076 -12.00 -5.50 -65.96
C SER A 1076 -11.65 -6.73 -65.14
N CYS A 1077 -12.67 -7.52 -64.80
CA CYS A 1077 -12.49 -8.74 -64.02
C CYS A 1077 -13.35 -9.93 -64.47
N ASP A 1078 -12.85 -11.10 -64.16
CA ASP A 1078 -13.56 -12.38 -64.14
C ASP A 1078 -13.75 -12.80 -62.68
N VAL A 1079 -14.92 -13.36 -62.35
CA VAL A 1079 -15.16 -14.03 -61.07
C VAL A 1079 -15.61 -15.45 -61.34
N GLU A 1080 -14.98 -16.39 -60.65
CA GLU A 1080 -15.24 -17.82 -60.79
C GLU A 1080 -15.38 -18.47 -59.41
N ILE A 1081 -16.12 -19.57 -59.34
CA ILE A 1081 -16.32 -20.37 -58.12
C ILE A 1081 -15.86 -21.81 -58.34
N SER A 1082 -15.21 -22.38 -57.32
CA SER A 1082 -14.76 -23.77 -57.29
C SER A 1082 -15.40 -24.50 -56.11
N SER A 1083 -15.76 -25.78 -56.33
CA SER A 1083 -16.31 -26.69 -55.32
C SER A 1083 -15.36 -27.83 -54.92
N ASP A 1084 -14.19 -27.91 -55.53
CA ASP A 1084 -13.22 -28.99 -55.37
C ASP A 1084 -11.85 -28.49 -54.88
N GLY A 1085 -11.84 -27.34 -54.19
CA GLY A 1085 -10.64 -26.75 -53.62
C GLY A 1085 -9.77 -25.95 -54.61
N GLY A 1086 -10.29 -25.68 -55.81
CA GLY A 1086 -9.63 -24.87 -56.84
C GLY A 1086 -9.08 -25.68 -58.04
N VAL A 1087 -9.50 -26.94 -58.17
CA VAL A 1087 -9.09 -27.81 -59.30
C VAL A 1087 -9.92 -27.48 -60.54
N THR A 1088 -11.23 -27.30 -60.39
CA THR A 1088 -12.13 -26.83 -61.45
C THR A 1088 -12.80 -25.52 -61.04
N TRP A 1089 -12.95 -24.61 -62.01
CA TRP A 1089 -13.50 -23.28 -61.83
C TRP A 1089 -14.70 -23.07 -62.75
N THR A 1090 -15.82 -22.64 -62.18
CA THR A 1090 -17.04 -22.29 -62.90
C THR A 1090 -17.19 -20.77 -62.94
N SER A 1091 -17.29 -20.17 -64.13
CA SER A 1091 -17.43 -18.72 -64.25
C SER A 1091 -18.79 -18.23 -63.75
N LEU A 1092 -18.76 -17.23 -62.87
CA LEU A 1092 -19.93 -16.48 -62.40
C LEU A 1092 -20.15 -15.23 -63.24
N ILE A 1093 -19.07 -14.51 -63.55
CA ILE A 1093 -19.05 -13.38 -64.49
C ILE A 1093 -17.72 -13.39 -65.24
N SER A 1094 -17.74 -12.89 -66.49
CA SER A 1094 -16.53 -12.72 -67.28
C SER A 1094 -16.46 -11.36 -67.98
N ASN A 1095 -15.25 -10.80 -68.06
CA ASN A 1095 -14.88 -9.54 -68.68
C ASN A 1095 -15.76 -8.36 -68.24
N ARG A 1096 -16.09 -8.31 -66.94
CA ARG A 1096 -16.94 -7.26 -66.38
C ARG A 1096 -16.08 -6.03 -66.05
N PRO A 1097 -16.37 -4.84 -66.62
CA PRO A 1097 -15.68 -3.61 -66.25
C PRO A 1097 -16.06 -3.17 -64.83
N PHE A 1098 -15.10 -2.62 -64.09
CA PHE A 1098 -15.38 -1.95 -62.82
C PHE A 1098 -16.18 -0.67 -63.09
N LYS A 1099 -17.25 -0.46 -62.32
CA LYS A 1099 -18.06 0.77 -62.30
C LYS A 1099 -17.61 1.73 -61.19
N GLY A 1100 -16.93 1.22 -60.16
CA GLY A 1100 -16.35 1.98 -59.06
C GLY A 1100 -15.24 1.20 -58.37
N ARG A 1101 -14.82 1.61 -57.16
CA ARG A 1101 -13.81 0.86 -56.40
C ARG A 1101 -14.38 -0.41 -55.74
N ASP A 1102 -15.66 -0.43 -55.42
CA ASP A 1102 -16.35 -1.57 -54.83
C ASP A 1102 -17.32 -2.17 -55.85
N GLU A 1103 -17.20 -3.47 -56.10
CA GLU A 1103 -18.12 -4.21 -56.94
C GLU A 1103 -18.86 -5.26 -56.13
N THR A 1104 -20.07 -5.57 -56.60
CA THR A 1104 -20.94 -6.57 -55.98
C THR A 1104 -21.58 -7.49 -57.03
N LEU A 1105 -21.87 -8.71 -56.59
CA LEU A 1105 -22.58 -9.72 -57.37
C LEU A 1105 -23.43 -10.59 -56.44
N GLU A 1106 -24.70 -10.80 -56.78
CA GLU A 1106 -25.51 -11.78 -56.05
C GLU A 1106 -25.18 -13.20 -56.52
N LEU A 1107 -24.84 -14.06 -55.56
CA LEU A 1107 -24.64 -15.49 -55.69
C LEU A 1107 -25.86 -16.22 -55.12
N ASN A 1108 -26.52 -17.04 -55.93
CA ASN A 1108 -27.56 -17.94 -55.44
C ASN A 1108 -26.93 -19.32 -55.15
N SER A 1109 -26.79 -19.67 -53.88
CA SER A 1109 -26.10 -20.89 -53.44
C SER A 1109 -26.82 -22.18 -53.87
N SER A 1110 -28.13 -22.13 -54.15
CA SER A 1110 -28.91 -23.30 -54.58
C SER A 1110 -28.46 -23.90 -55.92
N ARG A 1111 -27.68 -23.16 -56.71
CA ARG A 1111 -27.10 -23.62 -57.98
C ARG A 1111 -25.83 -24.46 -57.79
N PHE A 1112 -25.32 -24.56 -56.56
CA PHE A 1112 -24.09 -25.26 -56.23
C PHE A 1112 -24.40 -26.36 -55.20
N GLY A 1113 -23.64 -27.45 -55.26
CA GLY A 1113 -23.77 -28.54 -54.29
C GLY A 1113 -23.35 -28.10 -52.89
N ASP A 1114 -23.79 -28.84 -51.87
CA ASP A 1114 -23.37 -28.58 -50.50
C ASP A 1114 -21.90 -28.95 -50.30
N GLY A 1115 -21.15 -28.09 -49.62
CA GLY A 1115 -19.72 -28.31 -49.38
C GLY A 1115 -18.91 -27.02 -49.32
N THR A 1116 -17.60 -27.17 -49.27
CA THR A 1116 -16.66 -26.05 -49.18
C THR A 1116 -16.35 -25.50 -50.57
N HIS A 1117 -16.55 -24.19 -50.75
CA HIS A 1117 -16.28 -23.47 -51.99
C HIS A 1117 -15.21 -22.40 -51.82
N ARG A 1118 -14.61 -22.01 -52.94
CA ARG A 1118 -13.72 -20.84 -53.04
C ARG A 1118 -14.07 -20.01 -54.26
N LEU A 1119 -13.80 -18.71 -54.18
CA LEU A 1119 -13.95 -17.79 -55.30
C LEU A 1119 -12.57 -17.33 -55.79
N ARG A 1120 -12.45 -17.13 -57.09
CA ARG A 1120 -11.30 -16.51 -57.75
C ARG A 1120 -11.76 -15.23 -58.44
N LEU A 1121 -11.07 -14.14 -58.17
CA LEU A 1121 -11.22 -12.85 -58.85
C LEU A 1121 -9.94 -12.63 -59.66
N ALA A 1122 -10.04 -12.56 -60.98
CA ALA A 1122 -8.92 -12.21 -61.85
C ALA A 1122 -9.20 -10.83 -62.48
N ALA A 1123 -8.31 -9.86 -62.29
CA ALA A 1123 -8.45 -8.51 -62.82
C ALA A 1123 -7.27 -8.09 -63.70
N TRP A 1124 -7.53 -7.27 -64.72
CA TRP A 1124 -6.51 -6.77 -65.66
C TRP A 1124 -6.86 -5.40 -66.23
N ASP A 1125 -5.85 -4.70 -66.75
CA ASP A 1125 -6.03 -3.45 -67.49
C ASP A 1125 -6.51 -3.75 -68.92
N ARG A 1126 -7.61 -3.14 -69.34
CA ARG A 1126 -8.19 -3.32 -70.68
C ARG A 1126 -7.32 -2.73 -71.80
N GLN A 1127 -6.48 -1.73 -71.49
CA GLN A 1127 -5.66 -1.04 -72.48
C GLN A 1127 -4.30 -1.70 -72.72
N ASP A 1128 -3.89 -2.62 -71.83
CA ASP A 1128 -2.71 -3.45 -72.00
C ASP A 1128 -3.08 -4.94 -71.83
N PRO A 1129 -3.58 -5.59 -72.91
CA PRO A 1129 -3.98 -7.00 -72.86
C PRO A 1129 -2.82 -7.97 -72.61
N SER A 1130 -1.57 -7.50 -72.71
CA SER A 1130 -0.37 -8.28 -72.46
C SER A 1130 0.03 -8.28 -70.97
N ALA A 1131 -0.57 -7.40 -70.16
CA ALA A 1131 -0.30 -7.29 -68.74
C ALA A 1131 -0.78 -8.53 -67.95
N THR A 1132 0.04 -8.96 -67.00
CA THR A 1132 -0.25 -10.10 -66.14
C THR A 1132 -1.54 -9.88 -65.35
N ARG A 1133 -2.48 -10.83 -65.42
CA ARG A 1133 -3.71 -10.78 -64.63
C ARG A 1133 -3.37 -10.86 -63.14
N VAL A 1134 -3.99 -10.00 -62.34
CA VAL A 1134 -3.88 -10.04 -60.88
C VAL A 1134 -5.02 -10.88 -60.33
N GLU A 1135 -4.67 -11.96 -59.64
CA GLU A 1135 -5.64 -12.89 -59.07
C GLU A 1135 -5.75 -12.71 -57.54
N ALA A 1136 -6.98 -12.81 -57.04
CA ALA A 1136 -7.29 -12.88 -55.62
C ALA A 1136 -8.23 -14.07 -55.35
N LEU A 1137 -7.78 -14.99 -54.50
CA LEU A 1137 -8.59 -16.09 -54.01
C LEU A 1137 -9.31 -15.68 -52.72
N SER A 1138 -10.59 -16.03 -52.59
CA SER A 1138 -11.30 -15.89 -51.32
C SER A 1138 -10.81 -16.94 -50.33
N GLY A 1139 -11.03 -16.69 -49.04
CA GLY A 1139 -11.04 -17.78 -48.06
C GLY A 1139 -12.11 -18.84 -48.43
N ALA A 1140 -11.95 -20.04 -47.91
CA ALA A 1140 -12.90 -21.13 -48.15
C ALA A 1140 -14.18 -20.89 -47.33
N PHE A 1141 -15.35 -20.98 -47.96
CA PHE A 1141 -16.64 -20.79 -47.28
C PHE A 1141 -17.55 -22.00 -47.54
N LEU A 1142 -18.49 -22.25 -46.63
CA LEU A 1142 -19.39 -23.39 -46.73
C LEU A 1142 -20.72 -22.98 -47.37
N LEU A 1143 -21.12 -23.68 -48.44
CA LEU A 1143 -22.50 -23.64 -48.91
C LEU A 1143 -23.25 -24.85 -48.36
N ALA A 1144 -24.35 -24.59 -47.64
CA ALA A 1144 -25.18 -25.64 -47.06
C ALA A 1144 -26.65 -25.35 -47.38
N ASN A 1145 -27.21 -26.03 -48.38
CA ASN A 1145 -28.58 -25.85 -48.85
C ASN A 1145 -29.51 -26.98 -48.37
N ALA A 1146 -28.98 -28.11 -47.88
CA ALA A 1146 -29.77 -29.24 -47.45
C ALA A 1146 -30.60 -28.96 -46.20
N LYS A 1147 -31.84 -29.45 -46.19
CA LYS A 1147 -32.72 -29.42 -45.02
C LYS A 1147 -32.36 -30.54 -44.04
N ALA A 1148 -32.51 -30.26 -42.75
CA ALA A 1148 -32.24 -31.22 -41.68
C ALA A 1148 -33.20 -32.42 -41.76
N ARG A 1149 -32.66 -33.63 -41.58
CA ARG A 1149 -33.47 -34.86 -41.45
C ARG A 1149 -33.52 -35.29 -39.99
N ILE A 1150 -34.72 -35.64 -39.51
CA ILE A 1150 -34.92 -36.12 -38.13
C ILE A 1150 -35.31 -37.59 -38.15
N SER A 1151 -34.61 -38.40 -37.38
CA SER A 1151 -34.92 -39.81 -37.10
C SER A 1151 -35.16 -39.99 -35.60
N TRP A 1152 -36.03 -40.91 -35.21
CA TRP A 1152 -36.41 -41.09 -33.80
C TRP A 1152 -35.71 -42.32 -33.20
N LEU A 1153 -35.06 -42.13 -32.05
CA LEU A 1153 -34.22 -43.14 -31.42
C LEU A 1153 -34.95 -43.94 -30.32
N SER A 1154 -35.91 -43.33 -29.63
CA SER A 1154 -36.71 -43.99 -28.59
C SER A 1154 -38.11 -44.34 -29.10
N LYS A 1155 -38.62 -45.54 -28.78
CA LYS A 1155 -40.03 -45.91 -29.02
C LYS A 1155 -40.94 -45.15 -28.05
N ALA A 1156 -42.12 -44.72 -28.53
CA ALA A 1156 -43.09 -43.96 -27.75
C ALA A 1156 -43.51 -44.73 -26.47
N GLY A 1157 -43.28 -44.14 -25.27
CA GLY A 1157 -43.69 -44.74 -23.99
C GLY A 1157 -42.66 -44.70 -22.85
N ALA A 1158 -41.36 -44.50 -23.12
CA ALA A 1158 -40.31 -44.47 -22.10
C ALA A 1158 -39.91 -43.03 -21.78
N GLY A 1159 -40.38 -42.45 -20.67
CA GLY A 1159 -39.82 -41.22 -20.07
C GLY A 1159 -39.64 -40.03 -21.01
N SER A 1160 -38.45 -39.84 -21.58
CA SER A 1160 -38.11 -38.77 -22.54
C SER A 1160 -38.10 -39.26 -23.99
N LEU A 1161 -38.52 -38.40 -24.93
CA LEU A 1161 -38.50 -38.72 -26.37
C LEU A 1161 -37.16 -38.26 -26.96
N ARG A 1162 -36.36 -39.21 -27.47
CA ARG A 1162 -35.07 -38.93 -28.13
C ARG A 1162 -35.17 -38.95 -29.64
N GLY A 1163 -34.66 -37.91 -30.28
CA GLY A 1163 -34.48 -37.82 -31.73
C GLY A 1163 -33.03 -37.58 -32.11
N ARG A 1164 -32.67 -37.94 -33.35
CA ARG A 1164 -31.39 -37.65 -33.98
C ARG A 1164 -31.60 -36.83 -35.24
N ILE A 1165 -30.93 -35.70 -35.32
CA ILE A 1165 -30.87 -34.79 -36.46
C ILE A 1165 -29.62 -35.12 -37.26
N SER A 1166 -29.75 -35.16 -38.59
CA SER A 1166 -28.62 -35.30 -39.51
C SER A 1166 -28.69 -34.24 -40.61
N LEU A 1167 -27.57 -33.56 -40.80
CA LEU A 1167 -27.26 -32.62 -41.87
C LEU A 1167 -26.00 -33.11 -42.62
N PRO A 1168 -25.89 -32.87 -43.93
CA PRO A 1168 -24.72 -33.32 -44.69
C PRO A 1168 -23.42 -32.62 -44.28
N VAL A 1169 -23.45 -31.27 -44.17
CA VAL A 1169 -22.24 -30.46 -43.99
C VAL A 1169 -22.34 -29.40 -42.89
N ALA A 1170 -23.53 -28.85 -42.62
CA ALA A 1170 -23.72 -27.82 -41.60
C ALA A 1170 -23.98 -28.41 -40.22
N ALA A 1171 -23.41 -27.80 -39.18
CA ALA A 1171 -23.76 -28.10 -37.80
C ALA A 1171 -25.17 -27.59 -37.43
N VAL A 1172 -25.89 -28.35 -36.61
CA VAL A 1172 -27.12 -27.90 -35.96
C VAL A 1172 -26.76 -26.86 -34.90
N ARG A 1173 -27.55 -25.80 -34.78
CA ARG A 1173 -27.33 -24.74 -33.78
C ARG A 1173 -28.46 -24.62 -32.78
N GLU A 1174 -29.68 -24.76 -33.26
CA GLU A 1174 -30.85 -24.63 -32.39
C GLU A 1174 -31.87 -25.70 -32.76
N VAL A 1175 -32.41 -26.36 -31.75
CA VAL A 1175 -33.54 -27.27 -31.89
C VAL A 1175 -34.62 -26.80 -30.96
N HIS A 1176 -35.78 -26.51 -31.52
CA HIS A 1176 -36.95 -26.12 -30.76
C HIS A 1176 -38.11 -27.06 -31.07
N PHE A 1177 -39.03 -27.21 -30.13
CA PHE A 1177 -40.24 -27.97 -30.31
C PHE A 1177 -41.46 -27.18 -29.81
N ARG A 1178 -42.65 -27.51 -30.33
CA ARG A 1178 -43.91 -26.95 -29.82
C ARG A 1178 -45.04 -27.97 -29.84
N HIS A 1179 -46.01 -27.77 -28.95
CA HIS A 1179 -47.23 -28.56 -28.87
C HIS A 1179 -48.37 -27.89 -29.63
N SER A 1180 -49.19 -28.69 -30.32
CA SER A 1180 -50.28 -28.26 -31.20
C SER A 1180 -51.42 -27.50 -30.48
N SER A 1181 -51.15 -26.25 -30.09
CA SER A 1181 -52.04 -25.08 -29.86
C SER A 1181 -51.38 -23.99 -28.99
N SER A 1182 -50.15 -24.18 -28.49
CA SER A 1182 -49.39 -23.14 -27.76
C SER A 1182 -48.61 -22.23 -28.71
N ALA A 1183 -48.66 -20.90 -28.52
CA ALA A 1183 -48.04 -19.93 -29.41
C ALA A 1183 -46.50 -19.88 -29.40
N GLY A 1184 -45.82 -20.57 -28.47
CA GLY A 1184 -44.36 -20.48 -28.29
C GLY A 1184 -43.59 -21.75 -28.68
N TRP A 1185 -42.40 -21.56 -29.29
CA TRP A 1185 -41.39 -22.59 -29.49
C TRP A 1185 -40.54 -22.74 -28.21
N LEU A 1186 -40.38 -23.97 -27.73
CA LEU A 1186 -39.58 -24.31 -26.55
C LEU A 1186 -38.25 -24.96 -26.99
N PRO A 1187 -37.11 -24.69 -26.34
CA PRO A 1187 -35.84 -25.30 -26.70
C PRO A 1187 -35.80 -26.79 -26.32
N ALA A 1188 -35.30 -27.64 -27.22
CA ALA A 1188 -35.00 -29.04 -26.93
C ALA A 1188 -33.64 -29.16 -26.22
N THR A 1189 -33.43 -30.25 -25.48
CA THR A 1189 -32.18 -30.47 -24.74
C THR A 1189 -31.22 -31.33 -25.57
N PRO A 1190 -30.01 -30.87 -25.92
CA PRO A 1190 -29.00 -31.70 -26.57
C PRO A 1190 -28.54 -32.83 -25.64
N VAL A 1191 -28.30 -34.02 -26.17
CA VAL A 1191 -27.92 -35.22 -25.38
C VAL A 1191 -26.50 -35.11 -24.83
N ASP A 1192 -25.56 -34.58 -25.61
CA ASP A 1192 -24.17 -34.35 -25.21
C ASP A 1192 -23.93 -32.96 -24.57
N GLY A 1193 -25.01 -32.16 -24.46
CA GLY A 1193 -25.01 -30.87 -23.78
C GLY A 1193 -24.87 -29.65 -24.69
N LEU A 1194 -24.58 -29.81 -25.99
CA LEU A 1194 -24.46 -28.70 -26.96
C LEU A 1194 -25.05 -29.09 -28.32
N PHE A 1195 -25.48 -28.11 -29.12
CA PHE A 1195 -25.75 -28.34 -30.55
C PHE A 1195 -24.60 -27.70 -31.35
N ASP A 1196 -23.65 -28.53 -31.78
CA ASP A 1196 -22.45 -28.09 -32.50
C ASP A 1196 -21.97 -29.05 -33.61
N SER A 1197 -22.66 -30.17 -33.83
CA SER A 1197 -22.36 -31.18 -34.83
C SER A 1197 -23.37 -31.22 -35.99
N ASN A 1198 -22.97 -31.79 -37.13
CA ASN A 1198 -23.88 -32.09 -38.25
C ASN A 1198 -24.73 -33.36 -38.01
N LEU A 1199 -24.41 -34.12 -36.97
CA LEU A 1199 -25.20 -35.24 -36.46
C LEU A 1199 -25.42 -35.03 -34.97
N GLU A 1200 -26.66 -34.75 -34.59
CA GLU A 1200 -27.01 -34.31 -33.23
C GLU A 1200 -28.14 -35.12 -32.63
N GLU A 1201 -28.07 -35.39 -31.34
CA GLU A 1201 -29.15 -36.05 -30.60
C GLU A 1201 -29.78 -35.08 -29.61
N PHE A 1202 -31.11 -35.11 -29.52
CA PHE A 1202 -31.85 -34.27 -28.59
C PHE A 1202 -32.89 -35.07 -27.82
N GLU A 1203 -33.15 -34.64 -26.61
CA GLU A 1203 -34.23 -35.12 -25.75
C GLU A 1203 -35.33 -34.08 -25.63
N LEU A 1204 -36.56 -34.57 -25.59
CA LEU A 1204 -37.74 -33.81 -25.24
C LEU A 1204 -38.32 -34.31 -23.92
N PRO A 1205 -38.82 -33.41 -23.05
CA PRO A 1205 -39.41 -33.78 -21.77
C PRO A 1205 -40.65 -34.68 -21.94
N ALA A 1206 -40.91 -35.52 -20.94
CA ALA A 1206 -42.06 -36.41 -20.87
C ALA A 1206 -43.39 -35.63 -20.89
N GLY A 1207 -44.37 -36.02 -21.71
CA GLY A 1207 -45.72 -35.46 -21.62
C GLY A 1207 -46.72 -36.05 -22.60
N LYS A 1208 -48.02 -35.90 -22.32
CA LYS A 1208 -49.09 -36.40 -23.18
C LYS A 1208 -49.33 -35.43 -24.33
N TRP A 1209 -48.82 -35.73 -25.52
CA TRP A 1209 -48.88 -34.83 -26.68
C TRP A 1209 -49.85 -35.33 -27.76
N THR A 1210 -50.70 -34.42 -28.28
CA THR A 1210 -51.60 -34.70 -29.41
C THR A 1210 -50.92 -34.51 -30.77
N ARG A 1211 -50.04 -33.51 -30.90
CA ARG A 1211 -49.19 -33.27 -32.08
C ARG A 1211 -47.96 -32.45 -31.68
N LEU A 1212 -46.81 -32.88 -32.18
CA LEU A 1212 -45.48 -32.33 -31.89
C LEU A 1212 -44.88 -31.78 -33.19
N GLU A 1213 -44.30 -30.60 -33.15
CA GLU A 1213 -43.49 -30.06 -34.25
C GLU A 1213 -42.10 -29.72 -33.73
N ILE A 1214 -41.07 -30.05 -34.51
CA ILE A 1214 -39.68 -29.72 -34.22
C ILE A 1214 -39.17 -28.79 -35.32
N ARG A 1215 -38.52 -27.72 -34.90
CA ARG A 1215 -37.82 -26.76 -35.73
C ARG A 1215 -36.33 -26.88 -35.46
N VAL A 1216 -35.58 -27.18 -36.51
CA VAL A 1216 -34.13 -27.25 -36.49
C VAL A 1216 -33.59 -26.06 -37.26
N LYS A 1217 -32.66 -25.32 -36.66
CA LYS A 1217 -31.90 -24.27 -37.31
C LYS A 1217 -30.43 -24.66 -37.36
N ASP A 1218 -29.84 -24.58 -38.53
CA ASP A 1218 -28.41 -24.87 -38.73
C ASP A 1218 -27.56 -23.59 -38.72
N GLU A 1219 -26.24 -23.78 -38.78
CA GLU A 1219 -25.26 -22.68 -38.78
C GLU A 1219 -25.20 -21.86 -40.07
N ALA A 1220 -25.81 -22.32 -41.18
CA ALA A 1220 -26.01 -21.51 -42.38
C ALA A 1220 -27.31 -20.68 -42.30
N GLY A 1221 -28.10 -20.88 -41.24
CA GLY A 1221 -29.36 -20.20 -41.00
C GLY A 1221 -30.56 -20.87 -41.66
N ASN A 1222 -30.43 -22.09 -42.20
CA ASN A 1222 -31.57 -22.83 -42.72
C ASN A 1222 -32.47 -23.27 -41.57
N GLU A 1223 -33.78 -23.13 -41.77
CA GLU A 1223 -34.77 -23.60 -40.82
C GLU A 1223 -35.59 -24.74 -41.43
N THR A 1224 -35.60 -25.89 -40.76
CA THR A 1224 -36.42 -27.04 -41.13
C THR A 1224 -37.42 -27.33 -40.02
N THR A 1225 -38.71 -27.32 -40.34
CA THR A 1225 -39.76 -27.76 -39.40
C THR A 1225 -40.31 -29.12 -39.82
N VAL A 1226 -40.29 -30.09 -38.92
CA VAL A 1226 -40.77 -31.47 -39.13
C VAL A 1226 -41.80 -31.80 -38.05
N SER A 1227 -42.89 -32.50 -38.42
CA SER A 1227 -43.85 -33.03 -37.44
C SER A 1227 -43.34 -34.32 -36.79
N GLY A 1228 -43.40 -34.40 -35.46
CA GLY A 1228 -43.06 -35.60 -34.68
C GLY A 1228 -44.19 -36.65 -34.62
N PRO A 1229 -43.93 -37.82 -34.01
CA PRO A 1229 -44.84 -38.95 -34.01
C PRO A 1229 -46.17 -38.65 -33.30
N SER A 1230 -47.28 -39.16 -33.85
CA SER A 1230 -48.67 -38.86 -33.46
C SER A 1230 -49.29 -39.94 -32.56
N ARG A 1231 -49.04 -39.89 -31.23
CA ARG A 1231 -49.88 -40.37 -30.08
C ARG A 1231 -49.02 -40.92 -28.93
N TRP A 1232 -49.27 -40.42 -27.71
CA TRP A 1232 -48.66 -40.87 -26.44
C TRP A 1232 -49.77 -41.05 -25.37
N GLY A 1233 -50.19 -42.29 -25.05
CA GLY A 1233 -51.03 -42.57 -23.86
C GLY A 1233 -51.89 -43.86 -23.82
N SER A 1234 -51.54 -44.76 -22.89
CA SER A 1234 -52.26 -45.91 -22.27
C SER A 1234 -52.32 -47.27 -23.03
N PRO A 1235 -52.14 -48.41 -22.32
CA PRO A 1235 -52.00 -49.74 -22.91
C PRO A 1235 -53.34 -50.37 -23.28
N THR A 1236 -53.44 -50.97 -24.47
CA THR A 1236 -54.39 -52.05 -24.75
C THR A 1236 -53.70 -53.38 -24.43
N PRO A 1237 -54.32 -54.28 -23.63
CA PRO A 1237 -53.74 -55.58 -23.30
C PRO A 1237 -53.96 -56.55 -24.47
N GLY A 1238 -52.88 -57.12 -25.00
CA GLY A 1238 -52.96 -58.23 -25.96
C GLY A 1238 -52.00 -58.10 -27.13
N GLU A 1239 -51.14 -59.11 -27.24
CA GLU A 1239 -50.42 -59.55 -28.44
C GLU A 1239 -49.10 -58.84 -28.80
N ALA A 1240 -48.03 -59.41 -28.24
CA ALA A 1240 -46.76 -59.66 -28.92
C ALA A 1240 -46.97 -60.70 -30.07
N PRO A 1241 -46.05 -60.87 -31.04
CA PRO A 1241 -44.58 -60.91 -30.89
C PRO A 1241 -43.85 -59.65 -31.32
#